data_AF-A0A0C3RZ47-F1
#
_entry.id   AF-A0A0C3RZ47-F1
#
_cell.length_a   1.000
_cell.length_b   1.000
_cell.length_c   1.000
_cell.angle_alpha   90.00
_cell.angle_beta   90.00
_cell.angle_gamma   90.00
#
_symmetry.space_group_name_H-M   'P 1'
#
loop_
_entity.id
_entity.type
_entity.pdbx_description
1 polymer ?
#
loop_
_entity_poly.entity_id
_entity_poly.type
_entity_poly.pdbx_seq_one_letter_code
_entity_poly.pdbx_strand_id
1 'polypeptide(L)'
;LYDSLPQDAQQSLVHQTLTPLIKSIPHRKRKRILATALRLRQRHAACPQLDLRSKRQEINTMLKELSKDTKRSYVMDSSNRIELLDEIVASLASWMNDIWAVVYEHNVEFAQAHNCLLFVCATLERLDTIRMGCKCALNTMYVPVTLRNKAGEVIKKFETNGALRIRDITLFIWRDMFLSMLAYGDRRHRDLVPKMLGDIEEILSCDALIQMLYTQSKGMKPPSMVGDESDWEDTSDSGESIIPDSNEFSDSEESVYEAAPAAVTFDLPHLKHWPVAVQQSLPRLRRYVQTNLLSAFETTPSRALYDDLLDMSRGHLRQRLLESLYVMSTTSSDTFAVALDVYSSEHRIEPVLDLLNGHSHLLRSRDYAALQTATVFISRHGHAQRALDILEAELLDTARATRHALLQSFSQMETQANRDEITQIVKMRSGAPGRRARVEAWVDAASTPGADQPNPMMFAAMVMGIGPMPGLSSDDDPYTYLDLDPDDPDLEDLRAEYRPDLKKRFESWVDNGVVNLENGSASLLSVYRKIIDMLPFLRASDVAEEMISRIQDRASKQFVCDGLDALLAFVKVQRRKWRQEQKRIEANAAAARGGANSSAAASSSQSQPSTFSNPFSTFPGAGSSDLGTTAGPIPRKDSLGSPPLEPVPAHRPQAAPEGPQPPQLVVTAPGPSISVVGPPALPTGLASDVDAILGGPVLPPNVIPPMSLLNFFLGITQPPTPGEAAQAPPPGGSSVEDVD
;
A
#
# COMPACT_ATOMS: atom_id res chain seq x y z
N LEU A 1 1.32 -40.34 22.25
CA LEU A 1 1.15 -41.54 23.09
C LEU A 1 1.28 -41.20 24.58
N TYR A 2 2.44 -40.76 25.09
CA TYR A 2 2.52 -40.29 26.48
C TYR A 2 1.69 -39.02 26.71
N ASP A 3 1.91 -37.99 25.89
CA ASP A 3 1.22 -36.69 26.03
C ASP A 3 -0.29 -36.75 25.74
N SER A 4 -0.75 -37.82 25.08
CA SER A 4 -2.16 -38.07 24.80
C SER A 4 -2.90 -38.78 25.94
N LEU A 5 -2.19 -39.21 26.98
CA LEU A 5 -2.80 -39.83 28.16
C LEU A 5 -3.30 -38.75 29.13
N PRO A 6 -4.42 -38.96 29.84
CA PRO A 6 -4.82 -38.15 30.99
C PRO A 6 -3.70 -38.05 32.03
N GLN A 7 -3.65 -36.96 32.80
CA GLN A 7 -2.56 -36.70 33.75
C GLN A 7 -2.39 -37.83 34.78
N ASP A 8 -3.50 -38.42 35.24
CA ASP A 8 -3.48 -39.57 36.15
C ASP A 8 -2.87 -40.82 35.50
N ALA A 9 -3.15 -41.05 34.21
CA ALA A 9 -2.60 -42.16 33.45
C ALA A 9 -1.12 -41.94 33.11
N GLN A 10 -0.68 -40.70 32.87
CA GLN A 10 0.72 -40.34 32.73
C GLN A 10 1.49 -40.61 34.04
N GLN A 11 0.97 -40.14 35.17
CA GLN A 11 1.56 -40.38 36.49
C GLN A 11 1.60 -41.88 36.79
N SER A 12 0.51 -42.60 36.53
CA SER A 12 0.44 -44.05 36.69
C SER A 12 1.47 -44.76 35.82
N LEU A 13 1.62 -44.38 34.54
CA LEU A 13 2.65 -44.93 33.67
C LEU A 13 4.05 -44.69 34.26
N VAL A 14 4.34 -43.47 34.72
CA VAL A 14 5.65 -43.14 35.32
C VAL A 14 5.91 -43.97 36.59
N HIS A 15 4.92 -44.07 37.47
CA HIS A 15 5.04 -44.79 38.74
C HIS A 15 5.07 -46.31 38.56
N GLN A 16 4.25 -46.86 37.68
CA GLN A 16 4.08 -48.31 37.52
C GLN A 16 5.07 -48.93 36.54
N THR A 17 5.50 -48.21 35.49
CA THR A 17 6.41 -48.78 34.47
C THR A 17 7.83 -48.22 34.56
N LEU A 18 7.98 -46.89 34.54
CA LEU A 18 9.28 -46.23 34.54
C LEU A 18 10.02 -46.41 35.88
N THR A 19 9.32 -46.33 37.01
CA THR A 19 9.97 -46.48 38.32
C THR A 19 10.55 -47.88 38.54
N PRO A 20 9.84 -49.00 38.26
CA PRO A 20 10.42 -50.34 38.31
C PRO A 20 11.56 -50.54 37.31
N LEU A 21 11.45 -50.02 36.09
CA LEU A 21 12.54 -50.06 35.10
C LEU A 21 13.79 -49.33 35.59
N ILE A 22 13.64 -48.15 36.20
CA ILE A 22 14.77 -47.44 36.79
C ILE A 22 15.37 -48.22 37.97
N LYS A 23 14.54 -48.95 38.74
CA LYS A 23 14.99 -49.79 39.85
C LYS A 23 15.76 -51.04 39.40
N SER A 24 15.45 -51.61 38.23
CA SER A 24 16.13 -52.81 37.70
C SER A 24 17.48 -52.51 37.03
N ILE A 25 17.74 -51.25 36.67
CA ILE A 25 19.02 -50.80 36.12
C ILE A 25 20.12 -50.83 37.20
N PRO A 26 21.39 -51.17 36.86
CA PRO A 26 22.51 -51.14 37.80
C PRO A 26 22.61 -49.82 38.59
N HIS A 27 22.89 -49.91 39.89
CA HIS A 27 22.84 -48.79 40.84
C HIS A 27 23.58 -47.53 40.35
N ARG A 28 24.76 -47.68 39.73
CA ARG A 28 25.55 -46.56 39.19
C ARG A 28 24.83 -45.80 38.06
N LYS A 29 24.17 -46.52 37.14
CA LYS A 29 23.40 -45.92 36.04
C LYS A 29 22.11 -45.27 36.56
N ARG A 30 21.40 -45.94 37.48
CA ARG A 30 20.22 -45.37 38.18
C ARG A 30 20.56 -44.05 38.88
N LYS A 31 21.63 -44.00 39.68
CA LYS A 31 22.06 -42.76 40.37
C LYS A 31 22.36 -41.64 39.37
N ARG A 32 23.00 -41.96 38.23
CA ARG A 32 23.26 -40.99 37.16
C ARG A 32 21.98 -40.47 36.53
N ILE A 33 21.03 -41.35 36.18
CA ILE A 33 19.73 -40.96 35.60
C ILE A 33 18.95 -40.07 36.56
N LEU A 34 18.86 -40.44 37.85
CA LEU A 34 18.18 -39.64 38.86
C LEU A 34 18.86 -38.29 39.08
N ALA A 35 20.19 -38.25 39.13
CA ALA A 35 20.93 -36.99 39.23
C ALA A 35 20.69 -36.08 38.01
N THR A 36 20.64 -36.63 36.79
CA THR A 36 20.29 -35.89 35.58
C THR A 36 18.84 -35.39 35.63
N ALA A 37 17.88 -36.23 36.05
CA ALA A 37 16.49 -35.84 36.17
C ALA A 37 16.28 -34.75 37.23
N LEU A 38 16.97 -34.84 38.38
CA LEU A 38 16.96 -33.82 39.42
C LEU A 38 17.57 -32.50 38.91
N ARG A 39 18.69 -32.55 38.19
CA ARG A 39 19.30 -31.37 37.58
C ARG A 39 18.38 -30.72 36.55
N LEU A 40 17.66 -31.52 35.74
CA LEU A 40 16.66 -31.01 34.80
C LEU A 40 15.50 -30.36 35.55
N ARG A 41 14.92 -31.04 36.54
CA ARG A 41 13.86 -30.48 37.38
C ARG A 41 14.28 -29.16 38.03
N GLN A 42 15.49 -29.08 38.57
CA GLN A 42 16.02 -27.84 39.17
C GLN A 42 16.20 -26.74 38.12
N ARG A 43 16.71 -27.06 36.92
CA ARG A 43 16.88 -26.10 35.82
C ARG A 43 15.54 -25.47 35.38
N HIS A 44 14.45 -26.23 35.48
CA HIS A 44 13.10 -25.80 35.05
C HIS A 44 12.14 -25.53 36.21
N ALA A 45 12.62 -25.49 37.45
CA ALA A 45 11.76 -25.29 38.62
C ALA A 45 11.07 -23.91 38.63
N ALA A 46 11.74 -22.89 38.08
CA ALA A 46 11.23 -21.53 37.95
C ALA A 46 10.66 -21.24 36.55
N CYS A 47 10.38 -22.27 35.74
CA CYS A 47 9.80 -22.07 34.41
C CYS A 47 8.35 -21.60 34.54
N PRO A 48 7.98 -20.43 33.98
CA PRO A 48 6.60 -20.00 33.92
C PRO A 48 5.73 -21.04 33.18
N GLN A 49 4.47 -21.18 33.58
CA GLN A 49 3.51 -22.06 32.90
C GLN A 49 2.72 -21.26 31.87
N LEU A 50 2.78 -21.66 30.60
CA LEU A 50 2.07 -20.99 29.51
C LEU A 50 0.68 -21.59 29.30
N ASP A 51 -0.28 -21.23 30.17
CA ASP A 51 -1.69 -21.63 30.00
C ASP A 51 -2.42 -20.71 29.02
N LEU A 52 -2.26 -21.00 27.73
CA LEU A 52 -2.96 -20.30 26.65
C LEU A 52 -4.48 -20.36 26.80
N ARG A 53 -5.04 -21.45 27.34
CA ARG A 53 -6.50 -21.61 27.44
C ARG A 53 -7.06 -20.64 28.48
N SER A 54 -6.45 -20.59 29.66
CA SER A 54 -6.84 -19.67 30.72
C SER A 54 -6.67 -18.22 30.26
N LYS A 55 -5.51 -17.87 29.69
CA LYS A 55 -5.25 -16.51 29.20
C LYS A 55 -6.22 -16.09 28.09
N ARG A 56 -6.53 -17.00 27.16
CA ARG A 56 -7.52 -16.77 26.11
C ARG A 56 -8.91 -16.51 26.68
N GLN A 57 -9.33 -17.22 27.73
CA GLN A 57 -10.62 -17.01 28.37
C GLN A 57 -10.69 -15.64 29.06
N GLU A 58 -9.64 -15.26 29.78
CA GLU A 58 -9.50 -13.96 30.45
C GLU A 58 -9.64 -12.81 29.44
N ILE A 59 -8.76 -12.77 28.43
CA ILE A 59 -8.74 -11.72 27.40
C ILE A 59 -10.04 -11.67 26.60
N ASN A 60 -10.60 -12.81 26.18
CA ASN A 60 -11.87 -12.82 25.44
C ASN A 60 -13.05 -12.34 26.28
N THR A 61 -13.00 -12.50 27.60
CA THR A 61 -14.02 -11.95 28.50
C THR A 61 -13.93 -10.43 28.52
N MET A 62 -12.72 -9.87 28.64
CA MET A 62 -12.50 -8.42 28.58
C MET A 62 -12.86 -7.82 27.22
N LEU A 63 -12.50 -8.47 26.10
CA LEU A 63 -12.90 -8.02 24.75
C LEU A 63 -14.42 -8.00 24.55
N LYS A 64 -15.15 -8.98 25.12
CA LYS A 64 -16.61 -9.01 25.08
C LYS A 64 -17.21 -7.86 25.89
N GLU A 65 -16.68 -7.57 27.07
CA GLU A 65 -17.12 -6.42 27.87
C GLU A 65 -16.78 -5.09 27.17
N LEU A 66 -15.61 -4.96 26.56
CA LEU A 66 -15.22 -3.79 25.77
C LEU A 66 -16.19 -3.54 24.61
N SER A 67 -16.59 -4.61 23.91
CA SER A 67 -17.57 -4.54 22.82
C SER A 67 -18.97 -4.16 23.31
N LYS A 68 -19.37 -4.60 24.51
CA LYS A 68 -20.64 -4.20 25.13
C LYS A 68 -20.59 -2.74 25.58
N ASP A 69 -19.49 -2.30 26.20
CA ASP A 69 -19.30 -0.93 26.66
C ASP A 69 -19.32 0.06 25.50
N THR A 70 -18.66 -0.28 24.39
CA THR A 70 -18.69 0.50 23.16
C THR A 70 -20.11 0.70 22.62
N LYS A 71 -21.00 -0.29 22.78
CA LYS A 71 -22.42 -0.14 22.41
C LYS A 71 -23.20 0.71 23.42
N ARG A 72 -22.88 0.62 24.71
CA ARG A 72 -23.53 1.38 25.78
C ARG A 72 -23.16 2.86 25.76
N SER A 73 -21.93 3.20 25.40
CA SER A 73 -21.45 4.58 25.35
C SER A 73 -22.20 5.46 24.33
N TYR A 74 -22.95 4.87 23.40
CA TYR A 74 -23.85 5.61 22.51
C TYR A 74 -25.12 6.10 23.21
N VAL A 75 -25.50 5.48 24.33
CA VAL A 75 -26.74 5.77 25.07
C VAL A 75 -26.45 6.42 26.42
N MET A 76 -25.30 6.09 27.03
CA MET A 76 -24.89 6.56 28.35
C MET A 76 -23.60 7.37 28.26
N ASP A 77 -23.50 8.47 29.00
CA ASP A 77 -22.33 9.37 29.01
C ASP A 77 -21.09 8.79 29.75
N SER A 78 -21.22 7.66 30.44
CA SER A 78 -20.10 6.99 31.13
C SER A 78 -19.65 5.75 30.35
N SER A 79 -18.35 5.66 30.03
CA SER A 79 -17.72 4.51 29.36
C SER A 79 -16.47 4.08 30.12
N ASN A 80 -16.35 2.78 30.41
CA ASN A 80 -15.19 2.18 31.06
C ASN A 80 -14.15 1.67 30.04
N ARG A 81 -14.25 2.15 28.81
CA ARG A 81 -13.48 1.66 27.66
C ARG A 81 -11.97 1.79 27.84
N ILE A 82 -11.49 2.90 28.40
CA ILE A 82 -10.05 3.13 28.58
C ILE A 82 -9.48 2.16 29.61
N GLU A 83 -10.20 1.92 30.71
CA GLU A 83 -9.81 0.96 31.75
C GLU A 83 -9.75 -0.47 31.19
N LEU A 84 -10.77 -0.90 30.45
CA LEU A 84 -10.78 -2.22 29.83
C LEU A 84 -9.66 -2.40 28.80
N LEU A 85 -9.34 -1.36 28.03
CA LEU A 85 -8.18 -1.38 27.13
C LEU A 85 -6.87 -1.54 27.91
N ASP A 86 -6.70 -0.76 28.98
CA ASP A 86 -5.49 -0.78 29.81
C ASP A 86 -5.31 -2.16 30.46
N GLU A 87 -6.38 -2.75 30.99
CA GLU A 87 -6.36 -4.10 31.56
C GLU A 87 -5.97 -5.18 30.55
N ILE A 88 -6.54 -5.14 29.33
CA ILE A 88 -6.17 -6.08 28.26
C ILE A 88 -4.69 -5.93 27.92
N VAL A 89 -4.23 -4.70 27.70
CA VAL A 89 -2.86 -4.41 27.29
C VAL A 89 -1.87 -4.75 28.39
N ALA A 90 -2.14 -4.42 29.65
CA ALA A 90 -1.32 -4.79 30.80
C ALA A 90 -1.26 -6.31 31.01
N SER A 91 -2.38 -7.01 30.81
CA SER A 91 -2.46 -8.47 30.88
C SER A 91 -1.62 -9.15 29.80
N LEU A 92 -1.59 -8.61 28.57
CA LEU A 92 -0.71 -9.09 27.50
C LEU A 92 0.76 -8.73 27.76
N ALA A 93 1.04 -7.47 28.14
CA ALA A 93 2.37 -6.93 28.39
C ALA A 93 3.14 -7.73 29.47
N SER A 94 2.49 -8.04 30.59
CA SER A 94 3.08 -8.86 31.65
C SER A 94 3.40 -10.29 31.19
N TRP A 95 2.56 -10.85 30.32
CA TRP A 95 2.72 -12.21 29.81
C TRP A 95 3.89 -12.37 28.83
N MET A 96 4.31 -11.28 28.16
CA MET A 96 5.44 -11.29 27.23
C MET A 96 6.74 -11.76 27.88
N ASN A 97 7.00 -11.35 29.13
CA ASN A 97 8.19 -11.78 29.86
C ASN A 97 8.16 -13.30 30.15
N ASP A 98 7.00 -13.84 30.51
CA ASP A 98 6.84 -15.26 30.78
C ASP A 98 7.10 -16.10 29.53
N ILE A 99 6.52 -15.70 28.39
CA ILE A 99 6.72 -16.37 27.10
C ILE A 99 8.21 -16.35 26.73
N TRP A 100 8.86 -15.17 26.84
CA TRP A 100 10.29 -15.04 26.53
C TRP A 100 11.16 -15.91 27.43
N ALA A 101 10.91 -15.93 28.75
CA ALA A 101 11.67 -16.75 29.69
C ALA A 101 11.54 -18.25 29.38
N VAL A 102 10.36 -18.73 29.00
CA VAL A 102 10.14 -20.14 28.63
C VAL A 102 10.98 -20.54 27.42
N VAL A 103 10.98 -19.73 26.35
CA VAL A 103 11.68 -20.08 25.11
C VAL A 103 13.18 -19.79 25.14
N TYR A 104 13.60 -18.69 25.74
CA TYR A 104 14.99 -18.24 25.69
C TYR A 104 15.81 -18.81 26.86
N GLU A 105 15.33 -18.60 28.08
CA GLU A 105 16.04 -19.00 29.29
C GLU A 105 15.91 -20.50 29.58
N HIS A 106 14.72 -21.06 29.39
CA HIS A 106 14.46 -22.47 29.64
C HIS A 106 14.63 -23.35 28.39
N ASN A 107 14.46 -22.82 27.18
CA ASN A 107 14.58 -23.60 25.93
C ASN A 107 13.61 -24.78 25.88
N VAL A 108 12.35 -24.56 26.27
CA VAL A 108 11.28 -25.57 26.29
C VAL A 108 9.99 -25.00 25.70
N GLU A 109 9.03 -25.89 25.38
CA GLU A 109 7.66 -25.52 24.97
C GLU A 109 7.55 -24.54 23.79
N PHE A 110 8.51 -24.56 22.87
CA PHE A 110 8.57 -23.64 21.72
C PHE A 110 7.26 -23.55 20.92
N ALA A 111 6.59 -24.69 20.68
CA ALA A 111 5.31 -24.70 19.96
C ALA A 111 4.17 -24.01 20.75
N GLN A 112 4.12 -24.22 22.07
CA GLN A 112 3.13 -23.58 22.93
C GLN A 112 3.38 -22.07 22.99
N ALA A 113 4.63 -21.65 23.17
CA ALA A 113 5.03 -20.25 23.15
C ALA A 113 4.69 -19.56 21.83
N HIS A 114 4.96 -20.23 20.70
CA HIS A 114 4.56 -19.74 19.39
C HIS A 114 3.04 -19.50 19.30
N ASN A 115 2.21 -20.47 19.73
CA ASN A 115 0.76 -20.31 19.79
C ASN A 115 0.30 -19.17 20.71
N CYS A 116 1.01 -18.94 21.82
CA CYS A 116 0.76 -17.79 22.69
C CYS A 116 1.01 -16.47 21.97
N LEU A 117 2.13 -16.35 21.25
CA LEU A 117 2.48 -15.14 20.49
C LEU A 117 1.50 -14.88 19.34
N LEU A 118 1.07 -15.93 18.60
CA LEU A 118 0.01 -15.80 17.58
C LEU A 118 -1.30 -15.28 18.21
N PHE A 119 -1.66 -15.77 19.39
CA PHE A 119 -2.84 -15.29 20.11
C PHE A 119 -2.72 -13.81 20.54
N VAL A 120 -1.54 -13.37 20.95
CA VAL A 120 -1.29 -11.94 21.25
C VAL A 120 -1.52 -11.10 19.99
N CYS A 121 -0.95 -11.48 18.84
CA CYS A 121 -1.14 -10.77 17.58
C CYS A 121 -2.60 -10.70 17.14
N ALA A 122 -3.31 -11.82 17.15
CA ALA A 122 -4.74 -11.87 16.82
C ALA A 122 -5.60 -11.03 17.79
N THR A 123 -5.17 -10.89 19.05
CA THR A 123 -5.84 -10.02 20.03
C THR A 123 -5.60 -8.55 19.69
N LEU A 124 -4.38 -8.15 19.33
CA LEU A 124 -4.06 -6.77 18.94
C LEU A 124 -4.81 -6.37 17.66
N GLU A 125 -4.92 -7.25 16.68
CA GLU A 125 -5.71 -7.04 15.47
C GLU A 125 -7.20 -6.85 15.78
N ARG A 126 -7.75 -7.67 16.70
CA ARG A 126 -9.11 -7.46 17.21
C ARG A 126 -9.27 -6.10 17.87
N LEU A 127 -8.31 -5.66 18.68
CA LEU A 127 -8.38 -4.32 19.30
C LEU A 127 -8.36 -3.19 18.26
N ASP A 128 -7.64 -3.36 17.15
CA ASP A 128 -7.59 -2.36 16.08
C ASP A 128 -8.88 -2.31 15.24
N THR A 129 -9.57 -3.45 15.11
CA THR A 129 -10.81 -3.60 14.32
C THR A 129 -12.08 -3.30 15.10
N ILE A 130 -12.06 -3.31 16.45
CA ILE A 130 -13.23 -2.90 17.24
C ILE A 130 -13.53 -1.43 16.90
N ARG A 131 -14.79 -1.15 16.53
CA ARG A 131 -15.26 0.20 16.18
C ARG A 131 -15.32 1.09 17.41
N MET A 132 -14.20 1.71 17.72
CA MET A 132 -14.01 2.48 18.94
C MET A 132 -14.01 4.00 18.69
N GLY A 133 -14.76 4.55 17.73
CA GLY A 133 -14.66 6.00 17.42
C GLY A 133 -13.21 6.42 17.13
N CYS A 134 -12.66 7.43 17.83
CA CYS A 134 -11.21 7.71 17.68
C CYS A 134 -10.34 6.55 18.23
N LYS A 135 -9.36 6.10 17.44
CA LYS A 135 -8.26 5.20 17.84
C LYS A 135 -7.19 5.86 18.72
N CYS A 136 -7.38 7.13 19.08
CA CYS A 136 -6.47 7.96 19.88
C CYS A 136 -5.95 7.21 21.12
N ALA A 137 -6.86 6.69 21.96
CA ALA A 137 -6.49 5.98 23.18
C ALA A 137 -5.62 4.75 22.93
N LEU A 138 -5.90 3.99 21.86
CA LEU A 138 -5.10 2.82 21.50
C LEU A 138 -3.71 3.22 21.02
N ASN A 139 -3.59 4.34 20.30
CA ASN A 139 -2.34 4.83 19.72
C ASN A 139 -1.45 5.62 20.71
N THR A 140 -2.04 6.24 21.73
CA THR A 140 -1.31 7.07 22.72
C THR A 140 -1.06 6.38 24.05
N MET A 141 -1.62 5.19 24.28
CA MET A 141 -1.43 4.42 25.52
C MET A 141 0.05 4.10 25.73
N TYR A 142 0.59 4.44 26.90
CA TYR A 142 1.95 4.09 27.26
C TYR A 142 2.01 2.64 27.73
N VAL A 143 2.82 1.81 27.06
CA VAL A 143 2.93 0.37 27.36
C VAL A 143 4.36 0.01 27.74
N PRO A 144 4.70 -0.01 29.04
CA PRO A 144 6.02 -0.42 29.49
C PRO A 144 6.11 -1.95 29.54
N VAL A 145 7.06 -2.52 28.81
CA VAL A 145 7.39 -3.96 28.90
C VAL A 145 8.86 -4.13 29.23
N THR A 146 9.13 -4.92 30.26
CA THR A 146 10.50 -5.22 30.69
C THR A 146 10.73 -6.72 30.62
N LEU A 147 11.65 -7.15 29.75
CA LEU A 147 12.12 -8.54 29.70
C LEU A 147 13.25 -8.71 30.72
N ARG A 148 13.11 -9.69 31.60
CA ARG A 148 14.06 -10.00 32.67
C ARG A 148 14.53 -11.44 32.59
N ASN A 149 15.83 -11.65 32.82
CA ASN A 149 16.37 -13.00 32.93
C ASN A 149 16.01 -13.66 34.28
N LYS A 150 16.44 -14.90 34.46
CA LYS A 150 16.23 -15.67 35.70
C LYS A 150 16.87 -15.05 36.94
N ALA A 151 17.90 -14.22 36.77
CA ALA A 151 18.54 -13.48 37.85
C ALA A 151 17.78 -12.18 38.20
N GLY A 152 16.72 -11.84 37.44
CA GLY A 152 15.96 -10.60 37.59
C GLY A 152 16.57 -9.39 36.87
N GLU A 153 17.71 -9.58 36.20
CA GLU A 153 18.39 -8.54 35.44
C GLU A 153 17.58 -8.19 34.18
N VAL A 154 17.55 -6.90 33.88
CA VAL A 154 16.78 -6.38 32.75
C VAL A 154 17.56 -6.60 31.46
N ILE A 155 17.01 -7.42 30.56
CA ILE A 155 17.59 -7.70 29.25
C ILE A 155 17.22 -6.61 28.26
N LYS A 156 15.95 -6.22 28.25
CA LYS A 156 15.43 -5.19 27.35
C LYS A 156 14.23 -4.50 27.98
N LYS A 157 14.24 -3.17 27.94
CA LYS A 157 13.06 -2.34 28.21
C LYS A 157 12.47 -1.87 26.88
N PHE A 158 11.16 -1.94 26.78
CA PHE A 158 10.36 -1.37 25.71
C PHE A 158 9.48 -0.29 26.34
N GLU A 159 9.71 0.95 25.92
CA GLU A 159 8.95 2.12 26.33
C GLU A 159 8.25 2.64 25.08
N THR A 160 7.12 2.01 24.76
CA THR A 160 6.41 2.26 23.50
C THR A 160 5.08 2.92 23.74
N ASN A 161 4.77 3.93 22.93
CA ASN A 161 3.44 4.53 22.87
C ASN A 161 2.60 3.80 21.82
N GLY A 162 1.43 3.36 22.23
CA GLY A 162 0.44 2.64 21.45
C GLY A 162 0.42 1.14 21.77
N ALA A 163 -0.77 0.59 22.02
CA ALA A 163 -0.95 -0.83 22.33
C ALA A 163 -0.47 -1.75 21.20
N LEU A 164 -0.62 -1.32 19.95
CA LEU A 164 -0.19 -2.09 18.77
C LEU A 164 1.33 -2.29 18.72
N ARG A 165 2.12 -1.51 19.47
CA ARG A 165 3.58 -1.68 19.60
C ARG A 165 3.98 -2.92 20.38
N ILE A 166 3.05 -3.59 21.07
CA ILE A 166 3.27 -4.95 21.60
C ILE A 166 3.67 -5.92 20.45
N ARG A 167 3.27 -5.64 19.21
CA ARG A 167 3.72 -6.38 18.03
C ARG A 167 5.25 -6.40 17.90
N ASP A 168 5.92 -5.26 18.11
CA ASP A 168 7.38 -5.15 18.02
C ASP A 168 8.08 -6.05 19.05
N ILE A 169 7.48 -6.15 20.25
CA ILE A 169 7.93 -7.04 21.33
C ILE A 169 7.70 -8.51 20.94
N THR A 170 6.57 -8.82 20.32
CA THR A 170 6.25 -10.16 19.85
C THR A 170 7.28 -10.65 18.82
N LEU A 171 7.62 -9.79 17.84
CA LEU A 171 8.65 -10.06 16.84
C LEU A 171 10.04 -10.24 17.48
N PHE A 172 10.38 -9.44 18.49
CA PHE A 172 11.61 -9.62 19.26
C PHE A 172 11.67 -10.99 19.94
N ILE A 173 10.58 -11.43 20.57
CA ILE A 173 10.50 -12.73 21.25
C ILE A 173 10.56 -13.87 20.25
N TRP A 174 9.85 -13.80 19.11
CA TRP A 174 9.94 -14.83 18.06
C TRP A 174 11.36 -14.98 17.53
N ARG A 175 12.09 -13.87 17.31
CA ARG A 175 13.49 -13.95 16.90
C ARG A 175 14.33 -14.71 17.92
N ASP A 176 14.27 -14.33 19.19
CA ASP A 176 15.03 -14.98 20.27
C ASP A 176 14.63 -16.47 20.40
N MET A 177 13.33 -16.77 20.25
CA MET A 177 12.80 -18.15 20.22
C MET A 177 13.43 -18.97 19.09
N PHE A 178 13.40 -18.48 17.85
CA PHE A 178 13.95 -19.21 16.71
C PHE A 178 15.47 -19.38 16.80
N LEU A 179 16.19 -18.37 17.28
CA LEU A 179 17.63 -18.50 17.51
C LEU A 179 17.94 -19.56 18.58
N SER A 180 17.16 -19.62 19.67
CA SER A 180 17.27 -20.66 20.69
C SER A 180 16.91 -22.06 20.16
N MET A 181 15.87 -22.19 19.34
CA MET A 181 15.53 -23.46 18.66
C MET A 181 16.67 -23.95 17.75
N LEU A 182 17.33 -23.04 17.04
CA LEU A 182 18.43 -23.37 16.14
C LEU A 182 19.73 -23.70 16.90
N ALA A 183 20.01 -22.99 18.00
CA ALA A 183 21.20 -23.17 18.81
C ALA A 183 21.13 -24.40 19.73
N TYR A 184 20.01 -24.55 20.44
CA TYR A 184 19.86 -25.53 21.53
C TYR A 184 18.76 -26.57 21.26
N GLY A 185 17.82 -26.28 20.37
CA GLY A 185 16.75 -27.21 20.01
C GLY A 185 17.27 -28.46 19.29
N ASP A 186 16.55 -29.56 19.48
CA ASP A 186 16.75 -30.79 18.74
C ASP A 186 16.32 -30.66 17.26
N ARG A 187 16.50 -31.72 16.47
CA ARG A 187 16.14 -31.72 15.05
C ARG A 187 14.65 -31.43 14.83
N ARG A 188 13.77 -31.96 15.69
CA ARG A 188 12.31 -31.75 15.57
C ARG A 188 11.95 -30.28 15.72
N HIS A 189 12.56 -29.59 16.68
CA HIS A 189 12.36 -28.14 16.84
C HIS A 189 12.82 -27.38 15.60
N ARG A 190 13.98 -27.72 15.04
CA ARG A 190 14.50 -27.04 13.83
C ARG A 190 13.59 -27.26 12.62
N ASP A 191 13.02 -28.44 12.48
CA ASP A 191 12.08 -28.77 11.40
C ASP A 191 10.74 -28.02 11.53
N LEU A 192 10.40 -27.50 12.73
CA LEU A 192 9.20 -26.66 12.94
C LEU A 192 9.39 -25.20 12.53
N VAL A 193 10.63 -24.71 12.40
CA VAL A 193 10.90 -23.29 12.13
C VAL A 193 10.23 -22.81 10.84
N PRO A 194 10.34 -23.48 9.68
CA PRO A 194 9.69 -23.01 8.45
C PRO A 194 8.17 -22.88 8.59
N LYS A 195 7.52 -23.86 9.24
CA LYS A 195 6.08 -23.82 9.48
C LYS A 195 5.68 -22.60 10.32
N MET A 196 6.38 -22.37 11.42
CA MET A 196 6.10 -21.22 12.29
C MET A 196 6.37 -19.87 11.62
N LEU A 197 7.29 -19.80 10.65
CA LEU A 197 7.49 -18.60 9.83
C LEU A 197 6.30 -18.38 8.89
N GLY A 198 5.78 -19.45 8.27
CA GLY A 198 4.55 -19.39 7.48
C GLY A 198 3.34 -18.93 8.31
N ASP A 199 3.20 -19.45 9.54
CA ASP A 199 2.13 -19.02 10.46
C ASP A 199 2.23 -17.50 10.80
N ILE A 200 3.45 -16.94 10.87
CA ILE A 200 3.67 -15.49 11.10
C ILE A 200 3.35 -14.69 9.84
N GLU A 201 3.75 -15.17 8.66
CA GLU A 201 3.47 -14.54 7.37
C GLU A 201 1.97 -14.42 7.12
N GLU A 202 1.21 -15.47 7.38
CA GLU A 202 -0.24 -15.51 7.19
C GLU A 202 -0.95 -14.46 8.07
N ILE A 203 -0.47 -14.23 9.29
CA ILE A 203 -1.13 -13.31 10.25
C ILE A 203 -0.59 -11.88 10.15
N LEU A 204 0.70 -11.69 9.92
CA LEU A 204 1.38 -10.38 10.03
C LEU A 204 2.05 -9.90 8.74
N SER A 205 1.88 -10.62 7.63
CA SER A 205 2.53 -10.38 6.34
C SER A 205 4.04 -10.68 6.29
N CYS A 206 4.61 -10.63 5.08
CA CYS A 206 6.04 -10.78 4.83
C CYS A 206 6.90 -9.74 5.58
N ASP A 207 6.38 -8.52 5.76
CA ASP A 207 7.11 -7.42 6.40
C ASP A 207 7.48 -7.75 7.84
N ALA A 208 6.62 -8.49 8.54
CA ALA A 208 6.87 -8.93 9.91
C ALA A 208 8.07 -9.88 10.00
N LEU A 209 8.28 -10.76 9.00
CA LEU A 209 9.43 -11.66 8.98
C LEU A 209 10.75 -10.89 8.80
N ILE A 210 10.71 -9.85 7.97
CA ILE A 210 11.83 -8.92 7.76
C ILE A 210 12.09 -8.17 9.07
N GLN A 211 11.07 -7.51 9.63
CA GLN A 211 11.18 -6.77 10.90
C GLN A 211 11.65 -7.64 12.07
N MET A 212 11.25 -8.91 12.14
CA MET A 212 11.74 -9.85 13.13
C MET A 212 13.27 -10.02 13.06
N LEU A 213 13.88 -9.97 11.87
CA LEU A 213 15.33 -9.97 11.73
C LEU A 213 15.94 -8.62 12.12
N TYR A 214 15.25 -7.50 11.87
CA TYR A 214 15.75 -6.15 12.08
C TYR A 214 15.16 -5.52 13.35
N THR A 215 15.90 -5.58 14.46
CA THR A 215 15.47 -5.02 15.75
C THR A 215 15.16 -3.52 15.76
N GLN A 216 15.47 -2.81 14.68
CA GLN A 216 15.19 -1.39 14.54
C GLN A 216 14.34 -1.21 13.27
N SER A 217 13.11 -0.73 13.45
CA SER A 217 12.25 -0.32 12.33
C SER A 217 13.06 0.62 11.43
N LYS A 218 13.13 0.32 10.12
CA LYS A 218 13.88 1.10 9.10
C LYS A 218 13.56 2.61 9.11
N GLY A 219 12.55 3.08 9.84
CA GLY A 219 12.15 4.49 9.96
C GLY A 219 12.47 5.18 11.30
N MET A 220 12.87 4.46 12.36
CA MET A 220 13.40 5.13 13.55
C MET A 220 14.87 5.42 13.29
N LYS A 221 15.16 6.62 12.77
CA LYS A 221 16.49 7.22 12.96
C LYS A 221 16.84 6.96 14.43
N PRO A 222 17.94 6.26 14.74
CA PRO A 222 18.33 6.07 16.13
C PRO A 222 18.25 7.45 16.76
N PRO A 223 17.46 7.66 17.84
CA PRO A 223 17.51 8.93 18.55
C PRO A 223 18.99 9.18 18.76
N SER A 224 19.47 10.31 18.25
CA SER A 224 20.88 10.67 18.25
C SER A 224 21.40 10.52 19.67
N MET A 225 21.91 9.33 20.01
CA MET A 225 22.52 8.97 21.28
C MET A 225 23.95 9.53 21.31
N VAL A 226 24.07 10.78 20.86
CA VAL A 226 25.17 11.70 21.17
C VAL A 226 24.75 12.55 22.38
N GLY A 227 24.02 11.91 23.31
CA GLY A 227 23.72 12.40 24.64
C GLY A 227 24.30 11.38 25.62
N ASP A 228 25.61 11.39 25.74
CA ASP A 228 26.37 11.19 26.99
C ASP A 228 25.66 10.38 28.09
N GLU A 229 25.50 9.06 27.92
CA GLU A 229 25.16 8.15 29.02
C GLU A 229 26.43 7.73 29.77
N SER A 230 27.12 8.71 30.36
CA SER A 230 28.34 8.52 31.14
C SER A 230 28.43 9.56 32.28
N ASP A 231 27.49 9.57 33.22
CA ASP A 231 27.78 9.98 34.62
C ASP A 231 26.57 9.85 35.56
N TRP A 232 26.41 8.69 36.19
CA TRP A 232 25.61 8.55 37.42
C TRP A 232 26.41 7.88 38.55
N GLU A 233 27.69 8.22 38.67
CA GLU A 233 28.48 8.02 39.91
C GLU A 233 29.08 9.38 40.28
N ASP A 234 28.41 10.15 41.13
CA ASP A 234 28.73 10.31 42.56
C ASP A 234 29.73 11.46 42.84
N THR A 235 29.36 12.25 43.84
CA THR A 235 30.19 13.15 44.66
C THR A 235 30.65 14.54 44.15
N SER A 236 30.23 15.51 44.97
CA SER A 236 30.93 16.72 45.43
C SER A 236 31.07 17.93 44.50
N ASP A 237 30.29 18.97 44.85
CA ASP A 237 30.78 20.25 45.37
C ASP A 237 32.05 20.83 44.71
N SER A 238 31.86 21.83 43.84
CA SER A 238 32.66 23.07 43.81
C SER A 238 32.33 23.90 42.56
N GLY A 239 32.15 25.21 42.76
CA GLY A 239 32.75 26.18 41.85
C GLY A 239 31.85 26.76 40.77
N GLU A 240 31.05 27.73 41.19
CA GLU A 240 30.60 28.88 40.40
C GLU A 240 31.71 29.39 39.44
N SER A 241 31.47 29.34 38.12
CA SER A 241 32.29 30.06 37.15
C SER A 241 31.42 30.59 36.01
N ILE A 242 31.22 31.90 36.07
CA ILE A 242 30.59 32.75 35.06
C ILE A 242 31.57 32.90 33.89
N ILE A 243 31.19 32.46 32.69
CA ILE A 243 31.88 32.83 31.44
C ILE A 243 30.88 33.53 30.52
N PRO A 244 31.22 34.74 30.00
CA PRO A 244 30.30 35.57 29.26
C PRO A 244 30.25 35.20 27.78
N ASP A 245 29.01 35.13 27.30
CA ASP A 245 28.49 35.64 26.03
C ASP A 245 29.54 36.08 24.97
N SER A 246 29.86 35.16 24.06
CA SER A 246 30.57 35.46 22.81
C SER A 246 29.70 35.06 21.62
N ASN A 247 29.02 36.07 21.10
CA ASN A 247 28.15 36.06 19.93
C ASN A 247 29.02 36.01 18.65
N GLU A 248 29.34 34.81 18.16
CA GLU A 248 30.00 34.60 16.86
C GLU A 248 28.98 34.03 15.85
N PHE A 249 28.38 34.93 15.08
CA PHE A 249 27.65 34.61 13.84
C PHE A 249 28.65 34.07 12.81
N SER A 250 28.85 32.75 12.79
CA SER A 250 29.56 32.05 11.73
C SER A 250 28.56 31.63 10.66
N ASP A 251 28.53 32.41 9.58
CA ASP A 251 27.77 32.19 8.35
C ASP A 251 28.44 31.04 7.55
N SER A 252 28.41 29.84 8.14
CA SER A 252 29.01 28.65 7.55
C SER A 252 28.03 28.10 6.52
N GLU A 253 28.34 28.34 5.25
CA GLU A 253 27.67 27.74 4.09
C GLU A 253 27.71 26.22 4.23
N GLU A 254 26.63 25.67 4.77
CA GLU A 254 26.38 24.25 4.92
C GLU A 254 26.27 23.64 3.52
N SER A 255 27.41 23.25 2.98
CA SER A 255 27.49 22.44 1.77
C SER A 255 26.77 21.13 2.07
N VAL A 256 25.56 21.02 1.56
CA VAL A 256 24.77 19.79 1.45
C VAL A 256 25.55 18.85 0.54
N TYR A 257 26.62 18.25 1.07
CA TYR A 257 27.15 17.03 0.50
C TYR A 257 26.05 16.01 0.68
N GLU A 258 25.40 15.63 -0.41
CA GLU A 258 24.63 14.38 -0.51
C GLU A 258 25.56 13.27 -0.02
N ALA A 259 25.47 12.97 1.28
CA ALA A 259 26.14 11.85 1.87
C ALA A 259 25.58 10.65 1.11
N ALA A 260 26.41 10.09 0.21
CA ALA A 260 26.10 8.87 -0.52
C ALA A 260 25.45 7.92 0.49
N PRO A 261 24.23 7.40 0.20
CA PRO A 261 23.43 6.68 1.18
C PRO A 261 24.34 5.64 1.81
N ALA A 262 24.69 5.88 3.08
CA ALA A 262 25.65 5.05 3.79
C ALA A 262 25.11 3.65 3.68
N ALA A 263 25.78 2.81 2.87
CA ALA A 263 25.33 1.47 2.56
C ALA A 263 24.99 0.85 3.90
N VAL A 264 23.69 0.63 4.15
CA VAL A 264 23.19 0.21 5.46
C VAL A 264 23.86 -1.12 5.71
N THR A 265 24.98 -1.08 6.44
CA THR A 265 25.75 -2.27 6.72
C THR A 265 24.85 -3.11 7.58
N PHE A 266 24.46 -4.28 7.05
CA PHE A 266 23.58 -5.27 7.66
C PHE A 266 24.20 -5.95 8.90
N ASP A 267 25.00 -5.20 9.64
CA ASP A 267 25.59 -5.57 10.91
C ASP A 267 24.52 -5.38 11.96
N LEU A 268 23.72 -6.44 12.13
CA LEU A 268 22.79 -6.54 13.24
C LEU A 268 23.56 -6.25 14.53
N PRO A 269 23.13 -5.28 15.36
CA PRO A 269 23.81 -4.99 16.60
C PRO A 269 23.85 -6.26 17.45
N HIS A 270 25.06 -6.69 17.81
CA HIS A 270 25.25 -7.83 18.69
C HIS A 270 24.57 -7.52 20.02
N LEU A 271 23.45 -8.19 20.30
CA LEU A 271 22.74 -8.01 21.56
C LEU A 271 23.56 -8.66 22.67
N LYS A 272 23.85 -7.89 23.72
CA LYS A 272 24.73 -8.31 24.82
C LYS A 272 24.27 -9.60 25.51
N HIS A 273 22.96 -9.89 25.49
CA HIS A 273 22.38 -11.07 26.13
C HIS A 273 22.50 -12.35 25.31
N TRP A 274 22.93 -12.28 24.03
CA TRP A 274 23.07 -13.45 23.18
C TRP A 274 24.37 -14.22 23.49
N PRO A 275 24.29 -15.50 23.90
CA PRO A 275 25.44 -16.37 23.89
C PRO A 275 25.98 -16.56 22.45
N VAL A 276 27.27 -16.86 22.34
CA VAL A 276 27.94 -17.11 21.05
C VAL A 276 27.19 -18.15 20.18
N ALA A 277 26.62 -19.20 20.79
CA ALA A 277 25.85 -20.22 20.07
C ALA A 277 24.57 -19.69 19.41
N VAL A 278 23.87 -18.77 20.09
CA VAL A 278 22.67 -18.09 19.59
C VAL A 278 23.06 -17.16 18.45
N GLN A 279 24.11 -16.37 18.64
CA GLN A 279 24.66 -15.47 17.62
C GLN A 279 25.08 -16.21 16.34
N GLN A 280 25.74 -17.36 16.47
CA GLN A 280 26.14 -18.21 15.35
C GLN A 280 24.96 -18.81 14.58
N SER A 281 23.77 -18.83 15.17
CA SER A 281 22.55 -19.36 14.55
C SER A 281 21.84 -18.32 13.67
N LEU A 282 22.17 -17.03 13.79
CA LEU A 282 21.54 -15.94 13.04
C LEU A 282 21.61 -16.11 11.51
N PRO A 283 22.75 -16.49 10.89
CA PRO A 283 22.79 -16.73 9.45
C PRO A 283 21.85 -17.85 9.00
N ARG A 284 21.58 -18.85 9.85
CA ARG A 284 20.64 -19.93 9.55
C ARG A 284 19.20 -19.43 9.60
N LEU A 285 18.84 -18.65 10.63
CA LEU A 285 17.52 -18.01 10.70
C LEU A 285 17.27 -17.12 9.49
N ARG A 286 18.25 -16.29 9.10
CA ARG A 286 18.16 -15.45 7.90
C ARG A 286 17.87 -16.26 6.64
N ARG A 287 18.52 -17.42 6.47
CA ARG A 287 18.23 -18.32 5.33
C ARG A 287 16.81 -18.89 5.36
N TYR A 288 16.29 -19.26 6.53
CA TYR A 288 14.91 -19.72 6.65
C TYR A 288 13.91 -18.63 6.27
N VAL A 289 14.10 -17.41 6.80
CA VAL A 289 13.27 -16.25 6.46
C VAL A 289 13.36 -15.94 4.96
N GLN A 290 14.58 -15.86 4.42
CA GLN A 290 14.78 -15.61 2.98
C GLN A 290 14.12 -16.68 2.10
N THR A 291 14.18 -17.96 2.50
CA THR A 291 13.52 -19.04 1.76
C THR A 291 12.00 -18.89 1.79
N ASN A 292 11.44 -18.49 2.92
CA ASN A 292 10.00 -18.26 3.06
C ASN A 292 9.56 -17.06 2.21
N LEU A 293 10.26 -15.93 2.30
CA LEU A 293 10.00 -14.72 1.50
C LEU A 293 10.14 -14.98 -0.01
N LEU A 294 11.05 -15.86 -0.43
CA LEU A 294 11.15 -16.28 -1.83
C LEU A 294 9.91 -17.07 -2.28
N SER A 295 9.43 -17.98 -1.44
CA SER A 295 8.19 -18.72 -1.72
C SER A 295 6.98 -17.79 -1.81
N ALA A 296 6.93 -16.77 -0.95
CA ALA A 296 5.91 -15.74 -0.97
C ALA A 296 6.00 -14.91 -2.27
N PHE A 297 7.20 -14.48 -2.66
CA PHE A 297 7.42 -13.74 -3.91
C PHE A 297 7.05 -14.55 -5.16
N GLU A 298 7.34 -15.84 -5.17
CA GLU A 298 6.96 -16.79 -6.23
C GLU A 298 5.43 -17.04 -6.30
N THR A 299 4.66 -16.57 -5.31
CA THR A 299 3.19 -16.68 -5.29
C THR A 299 2.53 -15.33 -5.56
N THR A 300 2.95 -14.30 -4.81
CA THR A 300 2.38 -12.95 -4.82
C THR A 300 3.52 -11.92 -4.84
N PRO A 301 4.14 -11.67 -6.02
CA PRO A 301 5.26 -10.75 -6.11
C PRO A 301 4.79 -9.33 -5.83
N SER A 302 5.57 -8.60 -5.04
CA SER A 302 5.35 -7.18 -4.78
C SER A 302 6.66 -6.41 -4.92
N ARG A 303 6.55 -5.11 -5.19
CA ARG A 303 7.73 -4.24 -5.31
C ARG A 303 8.54 -4.20 -4.01
N ALA A 304 7.87 -3.98 -2.89
CA ALA A 304 8.51 -3.92 -1.58
C ALA A 304 9.24 -5.24 -1.25
N LEU A 305 8.59 -6.39 -1.51
CA LEU A 305 9.19 -7.70 -1.26
C LEU A 305 10.41 -7.96 -2.14
N TYR A 306 10.41 -7.50 -3.40
CA TYR A 306 11.58 -7.55 -4.28
C TYR A 306 12.75 -6.78 -3.68
N ASP A 307 12.53 -5.51 -3.28
CA ASP A 307 13.58 -4.66 -2.72
C ASP A 307 14.11 -5.23 -1.38
N ASP A 308 13.22 -5.70 -0.50
CA ASP A 308 13.61 -6.31 0.78
C ASP A 308 14.40 -7.63 0.61
N LEU A 309 14.05 -8.45 -0.39
CA LEU A 309 14.82 -9.65 -0.72
C LEU A 309 16.21 -9.30 -1.26
N LEU A 310 16.32 -8.25 -2.08
CA LEU A 310 17.61 -7.76 -2.55
C LEU A 310 18.47 -7.27 -1.38
N ASP A 311 17.90 -6.45 -0.48
CA ASP A 311 18.53 -5.97 0.75
C ASP A 311 19.05 -7.13 1.61
N MET A 312 18.25 -8.18 1.79
CA MET A 312 18.64 -9.34 2.59
C MET A 312 19.75 -10.20 1.96
N SER A 313 19.95 -10.11 0.65
CA SER A 313 20.77 -11.04 -0.13
C SER A 313 22.13 -10.47 -0.53
N ARG A 314 23.08 -11.37 -0.81
CA ARG A 314 24.38 -11.00 -1.41
C ARG A 314 24.42 -11.50 -2.86
N GLY A 315 24.10 -10.61 -3.81
CA GLY A 315 24.42 -10.73 -5.24
C GLY A 315 23.52 -11.63 -6.10
N HIS A 316 23.51 -12.95 -5.84
CA HIS A 316 22.96 -13.91 -6.82
C HIS A 316 21.43 -13.95 -6.90
N LEU A 317 20.75 -13.37 -5.91
CA LEU A 317 19.29 -13.48 -5.78
C LEU A 317 18.55 -12.67 -6.84
N ARG A 318 19.13 -11.53 -7.24
CA ARG A 318 18.54 -10.59 -8.19
C ARG A 318 18.11 -11.26 -9.50
N GLN A 319 19.01 -12.05 -10.09
CA GLN A 319 18.72 -12.74 -11.34
C GLN A 319 17.57 -13.75 -11.18
N ARG A 320 17.58 -14.56 -10.11
CA ARG A 320 16.52 -15.53 -9.83
C ARG A 320 15.15 -14.87 -9.64
N LEU A 321 15.10 -13.71 -8.96
CA LEU A 321 13.86 -12.95 -8.78
C LEU A 321 13.33 -12.43 -10.11
N LEU A 322 14.20 -11.87 -10.95
CA LEU A 322 13.82 -11.40 -12.28
C LEU A 322 13.37 -12.52 -13.22
N GLU A 323 13.98 -13.70 -13.14
CA GLU A 323 13.56 -14.89 -13.88
C GLU A 323 12.18 -15.39 -13.41
N SER A 324 11.95 -15.45 -12.10
CA SER A 324 10.64 -15.84 -11.54
C SER A 324 9.55 -14.83 -11.94
N LEU A 325 9.86 -13.54 -11.83
CA LEU A 325 8.96 -12.45 -12.21
C LEU A 325 8.63 -12.49 -13.71
N TYR A 326 9.59 -12.87 -14.56
CA TYR A 326 9.35 -13.01 -16.00
C TYR A 326 8.28 -14.08 -16.26
N VAL A 327 8.42 -15.25 -15.65
CA VAL A 327 7.49 -16.37 -15.77
C VAL A 327 6.10 -15.99 -15.28
N MET A 328 6.01 -15.22 -14.20
CA MET A 328 4.74 -14.85 -13.57
C MET A 328 4.10 -13.59 -14.14
N SER A 329 4.85 -12.76 -14.87
CA SER A 329 4.43 -11.41 -15.32
C SER A 329 3.07 -11.34 -16.03
N THR A 330 2.58 -12.46 -16.56
CA THR A 330 1.33 -12.53 -17.35
C THR A 330 0.21 -13.30 -16.66
N THR A 331 0.39 -13.78 -15.42
CA THR A 331 -0.61 -14.58 -14.71
C THR A 331 -1.77 -13.75 -14.16
N SER A 332 -1.52 -12.49 -13.81
CA SER A 332 -2.52 -11.56 -13.29
C SER A 332 -2.13 -10.11 -13.63
N SER A 333 -3.09 -9.19 -13.54
CA SER A 333 -2.83 -7.74 -13.67
C SER A 333 -1.85 -7.22 -12.63
N ASP A 334 -1.92 -7.74 -11.40
CA ASP A 334 -1.15 -7.21 -10.27
C ASP A 334 0.32 -7.63 -10.43
N THR A 335 0.54 -8.88 -10.81
CA THR A 335 1.87 -9.37 -11.17
C THR A 335 2.42 -8.66 -12.40
N PHE A 336 1.57 -8.32 -13.38
CA PHE A 336 1.97 -7.54 -14.55
C PHE A 336 2.44 -6.12 -14.17
N ALA A 337 1.67 -5.42 -13.32
CA ALA A 337 2.03 -4.09 -12.85
C ALA A 337 3.34 -4.10 -12.05
N VAL A 338 3.51 -5.08 -11.15
CA VAL A 338 4.76 -5.27 -10.39
C VAL A 338 5.94 -5.57 -11.31
N ALA A 339 5.77 -6.46 -12.29
CA ALA A 339 6.81 -6.76 -13.28
C ALA A 339 7.24 -5.52 -14.04
N LEU A 340 6.27 -4.71 -14.48
CA LEU A 340 6.53 -3.48 -15.21
C LEU A 340 7.32 -2.46 -14.39
N ASP A 341 6.96 -2.27 -13.12
CA ASP A 341 7.67 -1.37 -12.20
C ASP A 341 9.08 -1.86 -11.86
N VAL A 342 9.21 -3.15 -11.52
CA VAL A 342 10.51 -3.77 -11.20
C VAL A 342 11.46 -3.67 -12.40
N TYR A 343 11.05 -4.11 -13.61
CA TYR A 343 11.92 -4.07 -14.78
C TYR A 343 12.33 -2.64 -15.17
N SER A 344 11.43 -1.67 -14.98
CA SER A 344 11.74 -0.26 -15.24
C SER A 344 12.82 0.28 -14.28
N SER A 345 12.70 -0.05 -12.98
CA SER A 345 13.71 0.34 -11.99
C SER A 345 15.05 -0.39 -12.16
N GLU A 346 14.98 -1.61 -12.70
CA GLU A 346 16.12 -2.49 -12.96
C GLU A 346 16.85 -2.15 -14.26
N HIS A 347 16.35 -1.13 -14.97
CA HIS A 347 16.85 -0.67 -16.25
C HIS A 347 16.87 -1.74 -17.34
N ARG A 348 15.83 -2.59 -17.39
CA ARG A 348 15.66 -3.65 -18.39
C ARG A 348 14.65 -3.23 -19.45
N ILE A 349 15.13 -2.68 -20.56
CA ILE A 349 14.26 -2.12 -21.61
C ILE A 349 13.50 -3.18 -22.40
N GLU A 350 14.15 -4.30 -22.73
CA GLU A 350 13.56 -5.35 -23.57
C GLU A 350 12.33 -6.01 -22.90
N PRO A 351 12.39 -6.46 -21.63
CA PRO A 351 11.22 -7.00 -20.94
C PRO A 351 10.07 -5.99 -20.82
N VAL A 352 10.36 -4.71 -20.57
CA VAL A 352 9.33 -3.67 -20.49
C VAL A 352 8.62 -3.52 -21.84
N LEU A 353 9.36 -3.47 -22.95
CA LEU A 353 8.77 -3.36 -24.28
C LEU A 353 7.96 -4.61 -24.66
N ASP A 354 8.47 -5.81 -24.35
CA ASP A 354 7.79 -7.07 -24.61
C ASP A 354 6.47 -7.17 -23.84
N LEU A 355 6.47 -6.80 -22.55
CA LEU A 355 5.27 -6.75 -21.72
C LEU A 355 4.26 -5.74 -22.25
N LEU A 356 4.68 -4.50 -22.57
CA LEU A 356 3.79 -3.48 -23.12
C LEU A 356 3.27 -3.83 -24.53
N ASN A 357 4.02 -4.60 -25.32
CA ASN A 357 3.60 -5.06 -26.64
C ASN A 357 2.60 -6.21 -26.58
N GLY A 358 2.86 -7.21 -25.74
CA GLY A 358 2.05 -8.44 -25.70
C GLY A 358 0.85 -8.38 -24.76
N HIS A 359 0.94 -7.60 -23.69
CA HIS A 359 0.08 -7.78 -22.51
C HIS A 359 -0.41 -6.48 -21.88
N SER A 360 -0.34 -5.34 -22.58
CA SER A 360 -0.85 -4.05 -22.09
C SER A 360 -2.34 -4.05 -21.74
N HIS A 361 -3.12 -4.99 -22.30
CA HIS A 361 -4.53 -5.19 -21.96
C HIS A 361 -4.77 -5.72 -20.52
N LEU A 362 -3.73 -6.22 -19.84
CA LEU A 362 -3.80 -6.63 -18.44
C LEU A 362 -3.74 -5.45 -17.47
N LEU A 363 -3.29 -4.27 -17.92
CA LEU A 363 -3.23 -3.08 -17.09
C LEU A 363 -4.64 -2.57 -16.79
N ARG A 364 -4.90 -2.36 -15.50
CA ARG A 364 -6.11 -1.71 -15.01
C ARG A 364 -5.88 -0.22 -14.87
N SER A 365 -6.97 0.54 -14.74
CA SER A 365 -6.90 1.99 -14.50
C SER A 365 -6.11 2.36 -13.25
N ARG A 366 -6.07 1.50 -12.23
CA ARG A 366 -5.29 1.72 -10.99
C ARG A 366 -3.78 1.52 -11.15
N ASP A 367 -3.35 0.75 -12.16
CA ASP A 367 -1.94 0.40 -12.38
C ASP A 367 -1.17 1.52 -13.09
N TYR A 368 -1.76 2.71 -13.19
CA TYR A 368 -1.20 3.86 -13.92
C TYR A 368 0.18 4.28 -13.39
N ALA A 369 0.46 4.11 -12.08
CA ALA A 369 1.77 4.45 -11.52
C ALA A 369 2.89 3.57 -12.10
N ALA A 370 2.68 2.26 -12.19
CA ALA A 370 3.64 1.34 -12.79
C ALA A 370 3.82 1.64 -14.29
N LEU A 371 2.71 1.92 -15.00
CA LEU A 371 2.75 2.31 -16.41
C LEU A 371 3.50 3.64 -16.63
N GLN A 372 3.35 4.62 -15.74
CA GLN A 372 4.08 5.88 -15.80
C GLN A 372 5.59 5.67 -15.63
N THR A 373 6.00 4.90 -14.62
CA THR A 373 7.42 4.57 -14.40
C THR A 373 8.03 3.94 -15.66
N ALA A 374 7.33 2.97 -16.26
CA ALA A 374 7.75 2.36 -17.51
C ALA A 374 7.77 3.33 -18.69
N THR A 375 6.76 4.19 -18.81
CA THR A 375 6.64 5.16 -19.91
C THR A 375 7.80 6.17 -19.89
N VAL A 376 8.12 6.70 -18.70
CA VAL A 376 9.29 7.57 -18.51
C VAL A 376 10.58 6.81 -18.81
N PHE A 377 10.69 5.57 -18.33
CA PHE A 377 11.85 4.73 -18.57
C PHE A 377 12.09 4.47 -20.06
N ILE A 378 11.09 4.03 -20.82
CA ILE A 378 11.24 3.76 -22.27
C ILE A 378 11.51 5.05 -23.07
N SER A 379 10.98 6.20 -22.63
CA SER A 379 11.26 7.48 -23.27
C SER A 379 12.75 7.82 -23.24
N ARG A 380 13.42 7.52 -22.12
CA ARG A 380 14.86 7.75 -21.94
C ARG A 380 15.74 6.77 -22.74
N HIS A 381 15.17 5.70 -23.26
CA HIS A 381 15.88 4.63 -23.98
C HIS A 381 15.52 4.57 -25.48
N GLY A 382 15.21 5.72 -26.09
CA GLY A 382 15.01 5.82 -27.54
C GLY A 382 13.59 5.52 -28.03
N HIS A 383 12.63 5.29 -27.13
CA HIS A 383 11.23 5.04 -27.47
C HIS A 383 10.31 6.22 -27.12
N ALA A 384 10.80 7.45 -27.26
CA ALA A 384 10.08 8.67 -26.92
C ALA A 384 8.71 8.79 -27.61
N GLN A 385 8.60 8.47 -28.91
CA GLN A 385 7.31 8.54 -29.62
C GLN A 385 6.28 7.59 -29.02
N ARG A 386 6.68 6.35 -28.71
CA ARG A 386 5.79 5.37 -28.08
C ARG A 386 5.36 5.84 -26.69
N ALA A 387 6.28 6.44 -25.92
CA ALA A 387 5.96 6.99 -24.61
C ALA A 387 4.92 8.13 -24.71
N LEU A 388 5.05 9.00 -25.72
CA LEU A 388 4.07 10.04 -26.01
C LEU A 388 2.71 9.43 -26.45
N ASP A 389 2.71 8.37 -27.25
CA ASP A 389 1.47 7.70 -27.66
C ASP A 389 0.73 7.11 -26.45
N ILE A 390 1.47 6.51 -25.49
CA ILE A 390 0.91 6.02 -24.21
C ILE A 390 0.36 7.19 -23.38
N LEU A 391 1.13 8.27 -23.22
CA LEU A 391 0.68 9.48 -22.53
C LEU A 391 -0.64 10.02 -23.11
N GLU A 392 -0.73 10.12 -24.44
CA GLU A 392 -1.96 10.59 -25.10
C GLU A 392 -3.11 9.64 -24.87
N ALA A 393 -2.88 8.33 -24.99
CA ALA A 393 -3.91 7.32 -24.79
C ALA A 393 -4.49 7.39 -23.38
N GLU A 394 -3.63 7.45 -22.36
CA GLU A 394 -4.01 7.45 -20.95
C GLU A 394 -4.74 8.72 -20.51
N LEU A 395 -4.30 9.90 -20.97
CA LEU A 395 -5.00 11.16 -20.70
C LEU A 395 -6.38 11.18 -21.35
N LEU A 396 -6.50 10.67 -22.59
CA LEU A 396 -7.77 10.60 -23.29
C LEU A 396 -8.70 9.54 -22.70
N ASP A 397 -8.15 8.40 -22.27
CA ASP A 397 -8.90 7.37 -21.55
C ASP A 397 -9.50 7.92 -20.26
N THR A 398 -8.68 8.60 -19.44
CA THR A 398 -9.14 9.23 -18.20
C THR A 398 -10.21 10.29 -18.48
N ALA A 399 -10.04 11.12 -19.51
CA ALA A 399 -11.05 12.10 -19.92
C ALA A 399 -12.37 11.44 -20.42
N ARG A 400 -12.29 10.29 -21.11
CA ARG A 400 -13.47 9.51 -21.50
C ARG A 400 -14.14 8.88 -20.29
N ALA A 401 -13.39 8.39 -19.31
CA ALA A 401 -13.92 7.87 -18.06
C ALA A 401 -14.69 8.97 -17.30
N THR A 402 -14.11 10.17 -17.17
CA THR A 402 -14.81 11.33 -16.60
C THR A 402 -16.08 11.67 -17.39
N ARG A 403 -16.02 11.68 -18.73
CA ARG A 403 -17.20 11.89 -19.57
C ARG A 403 -18.28 10.84 -19.32
N HIS A 404 -17.90 9.57 -19.26
CA HIS A 404 -18.84 8.47 -19.05
C HIS A 404 -19.53 8.59 -17.68
N ALA A 405 -18.76 8.90 -16.64
CA ALA A 405 -19.31 9.16 -15.31
C ALA A 405 -20.24 10.39 -15.29
N LEU A 406 -19.89 11.47 -16.01
CA LEU A 406 -20.75 12.65 -16.14
C LEU A 406 -22.08 12.33 -16.84
N LEU A 407 -22.09 11.46 -17.85
CA LEU A 407 -23.31 11.08 -18.57
C LEU A 407 -24.34 10.37 -17.67
N GLN A 408 -23.92 9.80 -16.54
CA GLN A 408 -24.85 9.24 -15.55
C GLN A 408 -25.69 10.35 -14.91
N SER A 409 -25.10 11.54 -14.68
CA SER A 409 -25.80 12.72 -14.13
C SER A 409 -26.39 13.63 -15.22
N PHE A 410 -25.78 13.66 -16.41
CA PHE A 410 -26.09 14.58 -17.51
C PHE A 410 -26.32 13.84 -18.83
N SER A 411 -27.26 12.89 -18.85
CA SER A 411 -27.53 12.03 -20.02
C SER A 411 -27.94 12.80 -21.28
N GLN A 412 -28.52 14.00 -21.15
CA GLN A 412 -28.98 14.80 -22.28
C GLN A 412 -27.90 15.73 -22.84
N MET A 413 -26.69 15.75 -22.26
CA MET A 413 -25.58 16.60 -22.70
C MET A 413 -25.17 16.37 -24.17
N GLU A 414 -25.42 15.18 -24.70
CA GLU A 414 -25.03 14.80 -26.07
C GLU A 414 -26.12 15.02 -27.12
N THR A 415 -27.31 15.48 -26.71
CA THR A 415 -28.36 15.84 -27.66
C THR A 415 -27.90 16.97 -28.56
N GLN A 416 -28.32 16.95 -29.83
CA GLN A 416 -27.93 17.97 -30.81
C GLN A 416 -28.33 19.38 -30.34
N ALA A 417 -29.51 19.52 -29.74
CA ALA A 417 -29.97 20.79 -29.18
C ALA A 417 -29.02 21.33 -28.11
N ASN A 418 -28.60 20.49 -27.15
CA ASN A 418 -27.68 20.91 -26.09
C ASN A 418 -26.26 21.16 -26.64
N ARG A 419 -25.83 20.46 -27.70
CA ARG A 419 -24.55 20.73 -28.40
C ARG A 419 -24.53 22.06 -29.16
N ASP A 420 -25.64 22.40 -29.79
CA ASP A 420 -25.78 23.70 -30.47
C ASP A 420 -25.84 24.83 -29.45
N GLU A 421 -26.57 24.63 -28.37
CA GLU A 421 -26.72 25.60 -27.29
C GLU A 421 -25.40 25.89 -26.56
N ILE A 422 -24.61 24.87 -26.21
CA ILE A 422 -23.29 25.08 -25.60
C ILE A 422 -22.37 25.86 -26.53
N THR A 423 -22.47 25.64 -27.84
CA THR A 423 -21.71 26.40 -28.85
C THR A 423 -22.12 27.89 -28.84
N GLN A 424 -23.39 28.21 -28.59
CA GLN A 424 -23.85 29.58 -28.43
C GLN A 424 -23.36 30.20 -27.11
N ILE A 425 -23.44 29.47 -25.99
CA ILE A 425 -22.94 29.92 -24.68
C ILE A 425 -21.44 30.23 -24.73
N VAL A 426 -20.64 29.37 -25.39
CA VAL A 426 -19.19 29.57 -25.53
C VAL A 426 -18.84 30.84 -26.31
N LYS A 427 -19.70 31.30 -27.24
CA LYS A 427 -19.50 32.55 -27.99
C LYS A 427 -19.82 33.81 -27.18
N MET A 428 -20.60 33.69 -26.10
CA MET A 428 -20.93 34.84 -25.25
C MET A 428 -19.69 35.29 -24.46
N ARG A 429 -19.62 36.59 -24.11
CA ARG A 429 -18.56 37.10 -23.22
C ARG A 429 -18.82 36.65 -21.78
N SER A 430 -17.76 36.30 -21.05
CA SER A 430 -17.84 36.10 -19.59
C SER A 430 -18.40 37.37 -18.93
N GLY A 431 -19.51 37.24 -18.21
CA GLY A 431 -20.23 38.37 -17.58
C GLY A 431 -21.26 39.09 -18.47
N ALA A 432 -21.57 38.61 -19.67
CA ALA A 432 -22.68 39.14 -20.45
C ALA A 432 -24.02 38.97 -19.68
N PRO A 433 -24.92 39.98 -19.68
CA PRO A 433 -26.22 39.87 -19.01
C PRO A 433 -26.99 38.69 -19.60
N GLY A 434 -27.58 37.86 -18.75
CA GLY A 434 -28.31 36.66 -19.14
C GLY A 434 -27.45 35.41 -19.42
N ARG A 435 -26.11 35.51 -19.46
CA ARG A 435 -25.24 34.32 -19.63
C ARG A 435 -25.46 33.29 -18.53
N ARG A 436 -25.45 33.74 -17.27
CA ARG A 436 -25.66 32.87 -16.10
C ARG A 436 -26.97 32.09 -16.18
N ALA A 437 -28.08 32.79 -16.43
CA ALA A 437 -29.39 32.15 -16.59
C ALA A 437 -29.41 31.13 -17.75
N ARG A 438 -28.68 31.40 -18.83
CA ARG A 438 -28.55 30.48 -19.97
C ARG A 438 -27.69 29.26 -19.64
N VAL A 439 -26.64 29.43 -18.84
CA VAL A 439 -25.81 28.33 -18.31
C VAL A 439 -26.65 27.45 -17.40
N GLU A 440 -27.34 28.03 -16.42
CA GLU A 440 -28.24 27.32 -15.50
C GLU A 440 -29.30 26.53 -16.28
N ALA A 441 -29.98 27.16 -17.24
CA ALA A 441 -30.97 26.52 -18.09
C ALA A 441 -30.40 25.39 -18.96
N TRP A 442 -29.16 25.54 -19.46
CA TRP A 442 -28.49 24.48 -20.21
C TRP A 442 -28.12 23.31 -19.31
N VAL A 443 -27.62 23.56 -18.10
CA VAL A 443 -27.30 22.49 -17.13
C VAL A 443 -28.58 21.74 -16.74
N ASP A 444 -29.68 22.45 -16.52
CA ASP A 444 -31.00 21.85 -16.25
C ASP A 444 -31.46 20.98 -17.43
N ALA A 445 -31.34 21.48 -18.67
CA ALA A 445 -31.71 20.73 -19.87
C ALA A 445 -30.78 19.55 -20.18
N ALA A 446 -29.53 19.60 -19.72
CA ALA A 446 -28.55 18.52 -19.86
C ALA A 446 -28.69 17.44 -18.78
N SER A 447 -29.27 17.80 -17.62
CA SER A 447 -29.43 16.92 -16.46
C SER A 447 -30.33 15.71 -16.80
N THR A 448 -29.98 14.56 -16.23
CA THR A 448 -30.76 13.33 -16.40
C THR A 448 -32.12 13.49 -15.71
N PRO A 449 -33.25 13.34 -16.44
CA PRO A 449 -34.57 13.41 -15.82
C PRO A 449 -34.71 12.35 -14.72
N GLY A 450 -35.15 12.76 -13.53
CA GLY A 450 -35.30 11.85 -12.40
C GLY A 450 -33.99 11.47 -11.72
N ALA A 451 -32.87 12.12 -12.03
CA ALA A 451 -31.62 11.92 -11.29
C ALA A 451 -31.74 12.29 -9.80
N ASP A 452 -32.71 13.13 -9.43
CA ASP A 452 -33.04 13.48 -8.05
C ASP A 452 -34.02 12.50 -7.39
N GLN A 453 -34.35 11.38 -8.05
CA GLN A 453 -35.13 10.34 -7.40
C GLN A 453 -34.30 9.67 -6.29
N PRO A 454 -34.90 9.40 -5.13
CA PRO A 454 -34.22 8.74 -4.03
C PRO A 454 -33.69 7.38 -4.49
N ASN A 455 -32.52 7.01 -3.97
CA ASN A 455 -31.81 5.77 -4.24
C ASN A 455 -32.79 4.56 -4.31
N PRO A 456 -32.78 3.74 -5.37
CA PRO A 456 -33.75 2.65 -5.55
C PRO A 456 -33.69 1.62 -4.42
N MET A 457 -32.56 1.44 -3.72
CA MET A 457 -32.51 0.63 -2.50
C MET A 457 -33.23 1.29 -1.34
N MET A 458 -33.10 2.61 -1.17
CA MET A 458 -33.85 3.36 -0.16
C MET A 458 -35.35 3.32 -0.49
N PHE A 459 -35.72 3.44 -1.76
CA PHE A 459 -37.09 3.25 -2.22
C PHE A 459 -37.58 1.83 -1.90
N ALA A 460 -36.80 0.79 -2.20
CA ALA A 460 -37.14 -0.60 -1.87
C ALA A 460 -37.22 -0.84 -0.36
N ALA A 461 -36.32 -0.26 0.45
CA ALA A 461 -36.34 -0.35 1.90
C ALA A 461 -37.59 0.33 2.49
N MET A 462 -37.95 1.52 1.98
CA MET A 462 -39.20 2.20 2.33
C MET A 462 -40.43 1.35 1.96
N VAL A 463 -40.44 0.76 0.76
CA VAL A 463 -41.55 -0.12 0.30
C VAL A 463 -41.64 -1.39 1.14
N MET A 464 -40.50 -1.93 1.61
CA MET A 464 -40.45 -3.09 2.50
C MET A 464 -40.73 -2.75 3.98
N GLY A 465 -41.04 -1.48 4.31
CA GLY A 465 -41.30 -1.05 5.69
C GLY A 465 -40.06 -1.10 6.59
N ILE A 466 -38.88 -1.23 6.01
CA ILE A 466 -37.62 -1.03 6.73
C ILE A 466 -37.50 0.49 6.88
N GLY A 467 -37.94 0.99 8.03
CA GLY A 467 -37.81 2.40 8.37
C GLY A 467 -36.35 2.85 8.15
N PRO A 468 -36.12 4.09 7.71
CA PRO A 468 -34.77 4.60 7.53
C PRO A 468 -34.01 4.35 8.83
N MET A 469 -32.96 3.52 8.76
CA MET A 469 -32.13 3.22 9.91
C MET A 469 -31.65 4.56 10.48
N PRO A 470 -31.85 4.85 11.78
CA PRO A 470 -31.45 6.13 12.35
C PRO A 470 -29.96 6.37 12.08
N GLY A 471 -29.65 7.38 11.27
CA GLY A 471 -28.28 7.68 10.84
C GLY A 471 -27.93 7.32 9.38
N LEU A 472 -28.82 6.63 8.66
CA LEU A 472 -28.73 6.49 7.20
C LEU A 472 -29.54 7.62 6.56
N SER A 473 -28.86 8.67 6.08
CA SER A 473 -29.49 9.77 5.37
C SER A 473 -30.05 9.27 4.03
N SER A 474 -31.03 9.96 3.47
CA SER A 474 -31.62 9.58 2.17
C SER A 474 -30.62 9.59 1.00
N ASP A 475 -29.46 10.19 1.22
CA ASP A 475 -28.40 10.36 0.23
C ASP A 475 -27.27 9.34 0.40
N ASP A 476 -27.41 8.40 1.34
CA ASP A 476 -26.39 7.38 1.56
C ASP A 476 -26.43 6.35 0.42
N ASP A 477 -25.39 6.41 -0.38
CA ASP A 477 -25.13 5.59 -1.55
C ASP A 477 -25.01 4.09 -1.18
N PRO A 478 -25.60 3.15 -1.95
CA PRO A 478 -25.33 1.71 -1.79
C PRO A 478 -23.85 1.37 -1.82
N TYR A 479 -23.00 2.22 -2.40
CA TYR A 479 -21.56 2.00 -2.43
C TYR A 479 -20.80 2.65 -1.28
N THR A 480 -21.46 3.36 -0.35
CA THR A 480 -20.84 3.78 0.91
C THR A 480 -20.36 2.58 1.73
N TYR A 481 -20.91 1.38 1.48
CA TYR A 481 -20.39 0.13 2.04
C TYR A 481 -18.96 -0.18 1.59
N LEU A 482 -18.53 0.29 0.41
CA LEU A 482 -17.14 0.18 -0.07
C LEU A 482 -16.19 1.12 0.68
N ASP A 483 -16.72 2.16 1.36
CA ASP A 483 -15.94 3.11 2.16
C ASP A 483 -15.91 2.76 3.66
N LEU A 484 -16.62 1.71 4.09
CA LEU A 484 -16.66 1.33 5.50
C LEU A 484 -15.29 0.89 6.04
N ASP A 485 -14.45 0.39 5.15
CA ASP A 485 -13.05 0.12 5.40
C ASP A 485 -12.25 0.57 4.17
N PRO A 486 -11.70 1.80 4.13
CA PRO A 486 -10.91 2.29 3.01
C PRO A 486 -9.58 1.55 2.84
N ASP A 487 -9.13 0.83 3.87
CA ASP A 487 -7.85 0.14 3.90
C ASP A 487 -7.97 -1.35 3.52
N ASP A 488 -9.19 -1.85 3.27
CA ASP A 488 -9.42 -3.24 2.86
C ASP A 488 -8.90 -3.48 1.42
N PRO A 489 -7.89 -4.34 1.20
CA PRO A 489 -7.34 -4.61 -0.12
C PRO A 489 -8.32 -5.38 -1.03
N ASP A 490 -9.25 -6.17 -0.48
CA ASP A 490 -10.18 -6.98 -1.26
C ASP A 490 -11.26 -6.11 -1.94
N LEU A 491 -11.56 -4.96 -1.34
CA LEU A 491 -12.50 -3.98 -1.89
C LEU A 491 -11.83 -3.00 -2.86
N GLU A 492 -10.50 -2.96 -2.95
CA GLU A 492 -9.77 -2.01 -3.79
C GLU A 492 -10.12 -2.17 -5.27
N ASP A 493 -10.33 -3.40 -5.74
CA ASP A 493 -10.79 -3.68 -7.11
C ASP A 493 -12.14 -3.03 -7.39
N LEU A 494 -13.08 -3.18 -6.46
CA LEU A 494 -14.41 -2.59 -6.56
C LEU A 494 -14.34 -1.07 -6.43
N ARG A 495 -13.53 -0.53 -5.51
CA ARG A 495 -13.33 0.92 -5.41
C ARG A 495 -12.77 1.49 -6.69
N ALA A 496 -11.75 0.88 -7.29
CA ALA A 496 -11.19 1.32 -8.55
C ALA A 496 -12.18 1.22 -9.72
N GLU A 497 -13.07 0.22 -9.72
CA GLU A 497 -14.11 0.04 -10.75
C GLU A 497 -15.24 1.07 -10.61
N TYR A 498 -15.75 1.30 -9.40
CA TYR A 498 -16.91 2.17 -9.16
C TYR A 498 -16.54 3.63 -8.87
N ARG A 499 -15.35 3.88 -8.33
CA ARG A 499 -14.85 5.19 -7.88
C ARG A 499 -13.37 5.37 -8.24
N PRO A 500 -13.02 5.35 -9.53
CA PRO A 500 -11.64 5.55 -9.96
C PRO A 500 -11.11 6.91 -9.50
N ASP A 501 -9.84 6.97 -9.10
CA ASP A 501 -9.15 8.23 -8.76
C ASP A 501 -8.78 9.02 -10.04
N LEU A 502 -9.82 9.54 -10.71
CA LEU A 502 -9.72 10.21 -12.00
C LEU A 502 -8.82 11.45 -11.94
N LYS A 503 -8.90 12.21 -10.84
CA LYS A 503 -8.11 13.43 -10.64
C LYS A 503 -6.63 13.11 -10.52
N LYS A 504 -6.24 12.26 -9.57
CA LYS A 504 -4.83 11.93 -9.33
C LYS A 504 -4.22 11.27 -10.56
N ARG A 505 -4.94 10.35 -11.23
CA ARG A 505 -4.48 9.72 -12.48
C ARG A 505 -4.23 10.77 -13.56
N PHE A 506 -5.20 11.66 -13.81
CA PHE A 506 -5.08 12.68 -14.85
C PHE A 506 -3.95 13.68 -14.57
N GLU A 507 -3.92 14.26 -13.36
CA GLU A 507 -2.91 15.24 -12.95
C GLU A 507 -1.51 14.64 -12.98
N SER A 508 -1.35 13.41 -12.48
CA SER A 508 -0.08 12.69 -12.50
C SER A 508 0.45 12.46 -13.93
N TRP A 509 -0.43 12.12 -14.89
CA TRP A 509 -0.02 12.01 -16.29
C TRP A 509 0.34 13.36 -16.91
N VAL A 510 -0.38 14.43 -16.58
CA VAL A 510 -0.03 15.79 -17.02
C VAL A 510 1.34 16.19 -16.49
N ASP A 511 1.60 15.97 -15.21
CA ASP A 511 2.87 16.31 -14.57
C ASP A 511 4.03 15.51 -15.17
N ASN A 512 3.85 14.20 -15.36
CA ASN A 512 4.84 13.36 -16.04
C ASN A 512 5.10 13.81 -17.49
N GLY A 513 4.07 14.18 -18.23
CA GLY A 513 4.20 14.73 -19.58
C GLY A 513 4.95 16.07 -19.62
N VAL A 514 4.84 16.90 -18.59
CA VAL A 514 5.56 18.17 -18.51
C VAL A 514 7.02 17.97 -18.10
N VAL A 515 7.27 17.14 -17.08
CA VAL A 515 8.58 17.06 -16.41
C VAL A 515 9.49 16.01 -17.05
N ASN A 516 8.93 14.85 -17.44
CA ASN A 516 9.74 13.66 -17.70
C ASN A 516 9.83 13.25 -19.17
N LEU A 517 8.96 13.77 -20.05
CA LEU A 517 8.86 13.36 -21.45
C LEU A 517 9.31 14.47 -22.40
N GLU A 518 10.25 14.13 -23.28
CA GLU A 518 10.65 15.02 -24.38
C GLU A 518 9.46 15.27 -25.31
N ASN A 519 9.24 16.53 -25.69
CA ASN A 519 8.06 16.96 -26.45
C ASN A 519 6.69 16.70 -25.80
N GLY A 520 6.65 16.31 -24.51
CA GLY A 520 5.39 16.07 -23.81
C GLY A 520 4.47 17.29 -23.80
N SER A 521 5.01 18.51 -23.70
CA SER A 521 4.22 19.75 -23.83
C SER A 521 3.46 19.89 -25.16
N ALA A 522 4.02 19.42 -26.27
CA ALA A 522 3.35 19.45 -27.57
C ALA A 522 2.23 18.39 -27.64
N SER A 523 2.48 17.21 -27.08
CA SER A 523 1.49 16.14 -26.96
C SER A 523 0.32 16.55 -26.04
N LEU A 524 0.57 17.20 -24.91
CA LEU A 524 -0.48 17.75 -24.04
C LEU A 524 -1.37 18.77 -24.77
N LEU A 525 -0.82 19.53 -25.71
CA LEU A 525 -1.60 20.46 -26.53
C LEU A 525 -2.47 19.73 -27.59
N SER A 526 -1.98 18.60 -28.12
CA SER A 526 -2.76 17.67 -28.97
C SER A 526 -3.93 17.09 -28.17
N VAL A 527 -3.66 16.56 -26.98
CA VAL A 527 -4.66 16.03 -26.05
C VAL A 527 -5.70 17.09 -25.69
N TYR A 528 -5.26 18.33 -25.38
CA TYR A 528 -6.16 19.46 -25.13
C TYR A 528 -7.18 19.66 -26.26
N ARG A 529 -6.76 19.62 -27.53
CA ARG A 529 -7.69 19.77 -28.66
C ARG A 529 -8.71 18.63 -28.68
N LYS A 530 -8.24 17.39 -28.56
CA LYS A 530 -9.10 16.20 -28.53
C LYS A 530 -10.10 16.22 -27.36
N ILE A 531 -9.68 16.64 -26.17
CA ILE A 531 -10.55 16.81 -24.99
C ILE A 531 -11.61 17.88 -25.25
N ILE A 532 -11.22 19.02 -25.81
CA ILE A 532 -12.14 20.11 -26.11
C ILE A 532 -13.16 19.74 -27.20
N ASP A 533 -12.76 18.92 -28.18
CA ASP A 533 -13.67 18.43 -29.20
C ASP A 533 -14.67 17.41 -28.64
N MET A 534 -14.23 16.59 -27.66
CA MET A 534 -15.08 15.63 -26.95
C MET A 534 -16.00 16.30 -25.92
N LEU A 535 -15.51 17.32 -25.21
CA LEU A 535 -16.18 18.01 -24.10
C LEU A 535 -16.20 19.53 -24.35
N PRO A 536 -17.05 20.01 -25.28
CA PRO A 536 -17.02 21.40 -25.72
C PRO A 536 -17.38 22.40 -24.61
N PHE A 537 -18.14 21.97 -23.59
CA PHE A 537 -18.50 22.82 -22.46
C PHE A 537 -17.29 23.26 -21.63
N LEU A 538 -16.18 22.51 -21.62
CA LEU A 538 -14.94 22.91 -20.95
C LEU A 538 -14.35 24.22 -21.51
N ARG A 539 -14.82 24.69 -22.68
CA ARG A 539 -14.50 26.03 -23.20
C ARG A 539 -15.03 27.15 -22.29
N ALA A 540 -16.10 26.90 -21.55
CA ALA A 540 -16.76 27.83 -20.64
C ALA A 540 -16.64 27.32 -19.19
N SER A 541 -15.76 27.93 -18.38
CA SER A 541 -15.49 27.43 -17.01
C SER A 541 -16.72 27.49 -16.11
N ASP A 542 -17.55 28.52 -16.28
CA ASP A 542 -18.81 28.70 -15.56
C ASP A 542 -19.83 27.57 -15.81
N VAL A 543 -19.78 26.93 -16.98
CA VAL A 543 -20.63 25.76 -17.27
C VAL A 543 -20.15 24.53 -16.48
N ALA A 544 -18.83 24.29 -16.47
CA ALA A 544 -18.26 23.18 -15.71
C ALA A 544 -18.43 23.37 -14.21
N GLU A 545 -18.24 24.59 -13.70
CA GLU A 545 -18.47 24.96 -12.29
C GLU A 545 -19.93 24.72 -11.87
N GLU A 546 -20.89 25.10 -12.71
CA GLU A 546 -22.31 24.82 -12.44
C GLU A 546 -22.59 23.30 -12.47
N MET A 547 -22.01 22.55 -13.41
CA MET A 547 -22.12 21.08 -13.43
C MET A 547 -21.56 20.44 -12.16
N ILE A 548 -20.42 20.90 -11.67
CA ILE A 548 -19.84 20.45 -10.38
C ILE A 548 -20.79 20.80 -9.24
N SER A 549 -21.33 22.03 -9.23
CA SER A 549 -22.28 22.46 -8.20
C SER A 549 -23.53 21.59 -8.13
N ARG A 550 -23.96 20.95 -9.23
CA ARG A 550 -25.10 20.03 -9.24
C ARG A 550 -24.74 18.60 -8.79
N ILE A 551 -23.47 18.21 -8.92
CA ILE A 551 -23.00 16.87 -8.56
C ILE A 551 -22.52 16.82 -7.10
N GLN A 552 -21.87 17.87 -6.61
CA GLN A 552 -21.18 17.90 -5.31
C GLN A 552 -22.08 17.56 -4.12
N ASP A 553 -23.39 17.75 -4.24
CA ASP A 553 -24.36 17.40 -3.21
C ASP A 553 -24.48 15.88 -3.01
N ARG A 554 -23.90 15.08 -3.92
CA ARG A 554 -23.90 13.60 -3.90
C ARG A 554 -22.50 13.10 -3.57
N ALA A 555 -22.27 12.71 -2.32
CA ALA A 555 -20.97 12.20 -1.84
C ALA A 555 -20.41 11.05 -2.72
N SER A 556 -21.28 10.18 -3.23
CA SER A 556 -20.93 9.07 -4.12
C SER A 556 -20.30 9.48 -5.44
N LYS A 557 -20.51 10.72 -5.87
CA LYS A 557 -20.03 11.24 -7.15
C LYS A 557 -18.87 12.22 -6.98
N GLN A 558 -18.27 12.30 -5.79
CA GLN A 558 -17.14 13.20 -5.54
C GLN A 558 -15.98 12.97 -6.52
N PHE A 559 -15.67 11.70 -6.84
CA PHE A 559 -14.63 11.35 -7.81
C PHE A 559 -14.89 11.92 -9.22
N VAL A 560 -16.15 12.15 -9.58
CA VAL A 560 -16.56 12.77 -10.85
C VAL A 560 -16.30 14.28 -10.82
N CYS A 561 -16.64 14.94 -9.70
CA CYS A 561 -16.32 16.35 -9.48
C CYS A 561 -14.81 16.56 -9.56
N ASP A 562 -14.04 15.76 -8.83
CA ASP A 562 -12.57 15.84 -8.79
C ASP A 562 -11.97 15.64 -10.19
N GLY A 563 -12.46 14.65 -10.95
CA GLY A 563 -12.04 14.42 -12.33
C GLY A 563 -12.38 15.58 -13.27
N LEU A 564 -13.57 16.19 -13.12
CA LEU A 564 -13.98 17.35 -13.92
C LEU A 564 -13.17 18.61 -13.56
N ASP A 565 -12.86 18.81 -12.29
CA ASP A 565 -11.98 19.88 -11.81
C ASP A 565 -10.57 19.76 -12.40
N ALA A 566 -9.99 18.55 -12.41
CA ALA A 566 -8.69 18.28 -13.02
C ALA A 566 -8.67 18.64 -14.51
N LEU A 567 -9.70 18.23 -15.25
CA LEU A 567 -9.86 18.57 -16.68
C LEU A 567 -9.99 20.08 -16.90
N LEU A 568 -10.76 20.77 -16.05
CA LEU A 568 -10.96 22.22 -16.13
C LEU A 568 -9.65 22.98 -15.87
N ALA A 569 -8.91 22.59 -14.84
CA ALA A 569 -7.60 23.15 -14.51
C ALA A 569 -6.62 22.97 -15.68
N PHE A 570 -6.54 21.77 -16.24
CA PHE A 570 -5.71 21.47 -17.40
C PHE A 570 -6.09 22.30 -18.63
N VAL A 571 -7.37 22.36 -18.97
CA VAL A 571 -7.89 23.16 -20.09
C VAL A 571 -7.54 24.64 -19.93
N LYS A 572 -7.62 25.18 -18.71
CA LYS A 572 -7.25 26.57 -18.41
C LYS A 572 -5.76 26.83 -18.66
N VAL A 573 -4.89 25.94 -18.20
CA VAL A 573 -3.43 26.02 -18.41
C VAL A 573 -3.09 25.91 -19.90
N GLN A 574 -3.61 24.89 -20.59
CA GLN A 574 -3.32 24.65 -22.01
C GLN A 574 -3.87 25.75 -22.91
N ARG A 575 -5.05 26.31 -22.61
CA ARG A 575 -5.59 27.46 -23.33
C ARG A 575 -4.70 28.69 -23.22
N ARG A 576 -4.13 28.96 -22.04
CA ARG A 576 -3.18 30.06 -21.85
C ARG A 576 -1.92 29.84 -22.69
N LYS A 577 -1.34 28.63 -22.64
CA LYS A 577 -0.17 28.26 -23.46
C LYS A 577 -0.46 28.38 -24.96
N TRP A 578 -1.62 27.89 -25.42
CA TRP A 578 -2.06 28.01 -26.81
C TRP A 578 -2.15 29.47 -27.29
N ARG A 579 -2.76 30.35 -26.50
CA ARG A 579 -2.85 31.78 -26.83
C ARG A 579 -1.49 32.47 -26.86
N GLN A 580 -0.58 32.09 -25.95
CA GLN A 580 0.79 32.61 -25.95
C GLN A 580 1.54 32.17 -27.20
N GLU A 581 1.38 30.91 -27.61
CA GLU A 581 1.99 30.40 -28.83
C GLU A 581 1.43 31.07 -30.09
N GLN A 582 0.10 31.25 -30.18
CA GLN A 582 -0.51 31.99 -31.28
C GLN A 582 0.03 33.43 -31.38
N LYS A 583 0.11 34.14 -30.25
CA LYS A 583 0.70 35.49 -30.22
C LYS A 583 2.16 35.49 -30.64
N ARG A 584 2.94 34.46 -30.28
CA ARG A 584 4.34 34.31 -30.69
C ARG A 584 4.46 34.08 -32.20
N ILE A 585 3.61 33.22 -32.77
CA ILE A 585 3.56 32.98 -34.21
C ILE A 585 3.17 34.25 -34.96
N GLU A 586 2.15 34.98 -34.49
CA GLU A 586 1.73 36.26 -35.07
C GLU A 586 2.83 37.32 -35.00
N ALA A 587 3.52 37.43 -33.86
CA ALA A 587 4.64 38.36 -33.69
C ALA A 587 5.83 38.00 -34.61
N ASN A 588 6.17 36.71 -34.73
CA ASN A 588 7.22 36.25 -35.64
C ASN A 588 6.85 36.48 -37.11
N ALA A 589 5.59 36.23 -37.49
CA ALA A 589 5.10 36.52 -38.84
C ALA A 589 5.11 38.03 -39.14
N ALA A 590 4.79 38.87 -38.17
CA ALA A 590 4.89 40.33 -38.31
C ALA A 590 6.35 40.79 -38.43
N ALA A 591 7.27 40.23 -37.64
CA ALA A 591 8.70 40.53 -37.71
C ALA A 591 9.34 40.09 -39.05
N ALA A 592 8.97 38.92 -39.57
CA ALA A 592 9.42 38.44 -40.89
C ALA A 592 8.93 39.35 -42.03
N ARG A 593 7.71 39.89 -41.93
CA ARG A 593 7.18 40.89 -42.89
C ARG A 593 7.85 42.25 -42.73
N GLY A 594 8.27 42.63 -41.52
CA GLY A 594 9.02 43.87 -41.27
C GLY A 594 10.47 43.83 -41.77
N GLY A 595 11.13 42.67 -41.74
CA GLY A 595 12.53 42.51 -42.19
C GLY A 595 12.74 42.56 -43.71
N ALA A 596 11.71 42.25 -44.51
CA ALA A 596 11.80 42.29 -45.98
C ALA A 596 11.79 43.71 -46.57
N ASN A 597 11.36 44.72 -45.80
CA ASN A 597 11.36 46.12 -46.24
C ASN A 597 12.64 46.90 -45.85
N SER A 598 13.57 46.27 -45.13
CA SER A 598 14.80 46.93 -44.64
C SER A 598 16.04 46.70 -45.52
N SER A 599 15.95 45.83 -46.53
CA SER A 599 17.09 45.45 -47.40
C SER A 599 17.27 46.34 -48.63
N ALA A 600 16.45 47.39 -48.81
CA ALA A 600 16.49 48.26 -49.99
C ALA A 600 17.22 49.61 -49.78
N ALA A 601 17.82 49.87 -48.60
CA ALA A 601 18.45 51.16 -48.31
C ALA A 601 19.74 51.04 -47.50
N ALA A 602 20.79 50.45 -48.07
CA ALA A 602 22.16 50.73 -47.65
C ALA A 602 23.17 50.30 -48.73
N SER A 603 23.39 51.18 -49.70
CA SER A 603 24.51 51.09 -50.65
C SER A 603 25.13 52.48 -50.78
N SER A 604 26.07 52.83 -49.90
CA SER A 604 27.12 53.83 -50.17
C SER A 604 28.20 53.81 -49.07
N SER A 605 29.30 53.12 -49.39
CA SER A 605 30.70 53.40 -49.06
C SER A 605 31.07 54.50 -48.05
N GLN A 606 31.87 54.16 -47.04
CA GLN A 606 33.25 54.66 -46.94
C GLN A 606 34.10 53.87 -45.93
N SER A 607 35.29 53.51 -46.40
CA SER A 607 36.41 52.85 -45.74
C SER A 607 37.19 53.78 -44.82
N GLN A 608 37.66 53.31 -43.65
CA GLN A 608 39.10 53.19 -43.34
C GLN A 608 39.37 52.52 -41.96
N PRO A 609 40.60 51.98 -41.74
CA PRO A 609 40.94 51.11 -40.60
C PRO A 609 41.88 51.77 -39.58
N SER A 610 41.78 51.43 -38.29
CA SER A 610 42.88 51.44 -37.27
C SER A 610 42.32 51.00 -35.90
N THR A 611 42.74 49.85 -35.35
CA THR A 611 43.77 49.64 -34.30
C THR A 611 43.39 50.07 -32.87
N PHE A 612 43.51 49.10 -31.94
CA PHE A 612 43.88 49.18 -30.51
C PHE A 612 43.32 50.36 -29.68
N SER A 613 42.70 50.17 -28.51
CA SER A 613 43.38 49.82 -27.25
C SER A 613 42.37 49.68 -26.10
N ASN A 614 42.62 48.73 -25.21
CA ASN A 614 42.22 48.79 -23.78
C ASN A 614 42.82 50.05 -23.12
N PRO A 615 42.25 50.64 -22.04
CA PRO A 615 42.46 50.07 -20.69
C PRO A 615 41.35 50.31 -19.63
N PHE A 616 41.29 49.37 -18.69
CA PHE A 616 41.39 49.54 -17.23
C PHE A 616 40.61 50.68 -16.51
N SER A 617 39.70 50.23 -15.65
CA SER A 617 39.57 50.57 -14.21
C SER A 617 38.73 51.74 -13.68
N THR A 618 38.12 51.39 -12.55
CA THR A 618 37.86 52.14 -11.31
C THR A 618 36.48 52.78 -11.10
N PHE A 619 35.73 52.15 -10.17
CA PHE A 619 34.93 52.74 -9.08
C PHE A 619 35.59 54.03 -8.48
N PRO A 620 34.93 54.88 -7.66
CA PRO A 620 33.84 54.52 -6.74
C PRO A 620 32.71 55.56 -6.51
N GLY A 621 31.66 55.14 -5.80
CA GLY A 621 31.29 55.83 -4.56
C GLY A 621 29.96 56.60 -4.50
N ALA A 622 29.07 56.05 -3.68
CA ALA A 622 28.30 56.72 -2.61
C ALA A 622 27.09 57.63 -2.94
N GLY A 623 26.08 57.49 -2.08
CA GLY A 623 25.09 58.53 -1.78
C GLY A 623 23.68 58.17 -2.28
N SER A 624 22.88 57.45 -1.49
CA SER A 624 22.02 57.99 -0.43
C SER A 624 20.62 58.34 -0.95
N SER A 625 19.67 57.72 -0.25
CA SER A 625 18.23 57.92 -0.20
C SER A 625 17.80 59.39 -0.28
N ASP A 626 16.72 59.66 -1.02
CA ASP A 626 15.76 60.66 -0.56
C ASP A 626 14.32 60.37 -1.04
N LEU A 627 13.42 60.54 -0.08
CA LEU A 627 11.97 60.48 -0.20
C LEU A 627 11.43 61.78 -0.79
N GLY A 628 10.33 61.68 -1.54
CA GLY A 628 9.27 62.68 -1.44
C GLY A 628 8.76 63.34 -2.72
N THR A 629 7.46 63.11 -2.96
CA THR A 629 6.47 64.11 -3.37
C THR A 629 6.46 64.59 -4.83
N THR A 630 5.41 64.26 -5.58
CA THR A 630 4.33 65.20 -5.98
C THR A 630 3.46 64.62 -7.10
N ALA A 631 2.17 64.93 -7.01
CA ALA A 631 1.09 64.55 -7.91
C ALA A 631 1.18 65.25 -9.29
N GLY A 632 0.68 64.57 -10.34
CA GLY A 632 0.43 65.15 -11.66
C GLY A 632 -0.05 64.10 -12.68
N PRO A 633 -0.84 64.46 -13.72
CA PRO A 633 -2.14 63.84 -13.92
C PRO A 633 -2.24 62.78 -15.03
N ILE A 634 -3.32 62.01 -14.90
CA ILE A 634 -4.00 61.11 -15.83
C ILE A 634 -4.02 61.62 -17.28
N PRO A 635 -3.71 60.75 -18.27
CA PRO A 635 -4.34 60.82 -19.58
C PRO A 635 -5.35 59.67 -19.74
N ARG A 636 -6.62 60.04 -19.95
CA ARG A 636 -7.66 59.17 -20.47
C ARG A 636 -7.19 58.58 -21.79
N LYS A 637 -7.35 57.27 -21.97
CA LYS A 637 -7.25 56.64 -23.28
C LYS A 637 -8.60 56.05 -23.63
N ASP A 638 -9.23 56.72 -24.58
CA ASP A 638 -10.53 56.36 -25.12
C ASP A 638 -10.52 54.95 -25.70
N SER A 639 -11.63 54.29 -25.45
CA SER A 639 -12.05 53.00 -25.97
C SER A 639 -12.18 53.05 -27.50
N LEU A 640 -11.38 52.26 -28.19
CA LEU A 640 -11.72 51.75 -29.52
C LEU A 640 -11.67 50.22 -29.45
N GLY A 641 -12.85 49.62 -29.48
CA GLY A 641 -13.04 48.18 -29.53
C GLY A 641 -12.42 47.62 -30.81
N SER A 642 -11.79 46.45 -30.68
CA SER A 642 -11.30 45.68 -31.81
C SER A 642 -12.48 45.15 -32.65
N PRO A 643 -12.43 45.20 -33.99
CA PRO A 643 -13.49 44.69 -34.84
C PRO A 643 -13.55 43.15 -34.82
N PRO A 644 -14.70 42.54 -35.16
CA PRO A 644 -14.86 41.10 -35.21
C PRO A 644 -14.07 40.51 -36.39
N LEU A 645 -13.36 39.41 -36.15
CA LEU A 645 -12.64 38.65 -37.17
C LEU A 645 -13.64 37.88 -38.05
N GLU A 646 -13.61 38.11 -39.36
CA GLU A 646 -14.27 37.28 -40.37
C GLU A 646 -13.63 35.89 -40.48
N PRO A 647 -14.39 34.84 -40.84
CA PRO A 647 -13.86 33.50 -41.03
C PRO A 647 -13.06 33.37 -42.33
N VAL A 648 -11.84 32.85 -42.21
CA VAL A 648 -11.00 32.41 -43.34
C VAL A 648 -11.68 31.22 -44.05
N PRO A 649 -11.82 31.22 -45.39
CA PRO A 649 -12.43 30.11 -46.11
C PRO A 649 -11.56 28.85 -46.06
N ALA A 650 -12.21 27.72 -45.77
CA ALA A 650 -11.59 26.40 -45.70
C ALA A 650 -11.01 25.99 -47.07
N HIS A 651 -9.73 25.62 -47.06
CA HIS A 651 -9.13 24.90 -48.17
C HIS A 651 -9.82 23.54 -48.34
N ARG A 652 -10.38 23.35 -49.54
CA ARG A 652 -10.97 22.10 -50.05
C ARG A 652 -9.88 21.02 -50.10
N PRO A 653 -10.03 19.86 -49.41
CA PRO A 653 -9.13 18.74 -49.59
C PRO A 653 -9.34 18.12 -50.98
N GLN A 654 -8.25 17.94 -51.71
CA GLN A 654 -8.21 17.11 -52.92
C GLN A 654 -8.51 15.65 -52.55
N ALA A 655 -9.30 15.01 -53.41
CA ALA A 655 -9.67 13.60 -53.31
C ALA A 655 -8.44 12.69 -53.36
N ALA A 656 -8.33 11.79 -52.39
CA ALA A 656 -7.43 10.64 -52.42
C ALA A 656 -8.15 9.44 -53.09
N PRO A 657 -7.42 8.54 -53.76
CA PRO A 657 -7.99 7.48 -54.60
C PRO A 657 -8.62 6.35 -53.78
N GLU A 658 -9.71 5.79 -54.32
CA GLU A 658 -10.43 4.62 -53.82
C GLU A 658 -9.50 3.40 -53.69
N GLY A 659 -9.34 2.92 -52.46
CA GLY A 659 -8.83 1.57 -52.16
C GLY A 659 -9.97 0.56 -52.02
N PRO A 660 -9.72 -0.73 -52.25
CA PRO A 660 -10.76 -1.74 -52.47
C PRO A 660 -11.56 -2.07 -51.19
N GLN A 661 -12.87 -2.21 -51.38
CA GLN A 661 -13.82 -2.60 -50.34
C GLN A 661 -13.49 -3.99 -49.74
N PRO A 662 -13.56 -4.16 -48.40
CA PRO A 662 -13.57 -5.48 -47.79
C PRO A 662 -14.95 -6.15 -47.96
N PRO A 663 -15.01 -7.49 -48.11
CA PRO A 663 -16.25 -8.21 -48.34
C PRO A 663 -17.18 -8.18 -47.12
N GLN A 664 -18.47 -7.99 -47.38
CA GLN A 664 -19.51 -8.01 -46.35
C GLN A 664 -19.70 -9.42 -45.79
N LEU A 665 -19.61 -9.53 -44.46
CA LEU A 665 -19.97 -10.74 -43.72
C LEU A 665 -21.49 -10.83 -43.59
N VAL A 666 -22.04 -11.88 -44.21
CA VAL A 666 -23.43 -12.32 -44.06
C VAL A 666 -23.58 -12.94 -42.66
N VAL A 667 -24.50 -12.37 -41.86
CA VAL A 667 -24.94 -12.95 -40.60
C VAL A 667 -26.03 -13.98 -40.88
N THR A 668 -25.73 -15.25 -40.63
CA THR A 668 -26.74 -16.31 -40.47
C THR A 668 -26.38 -17.18 -39.27
N ALA A 669 -27.31 -17.27 -38.33
CA ALA A 669 -27.40 -18.31 -37.31
C ALA A 669 -28.81 -18.96 -37.43
N PRO A 670 -29.14 -20.08 -36.75
CA PRO A 670 -28.35 -20.95 -35.86
C PRO A 670 -28.52 -22.46 -36.14
N GLY A 671 -27.73 -23.31 -35.46
CA GLY A 671 -28.11 -24.70 -35.15
C GLY A 671 -27.04 -25.78 -35.38
N PRO A 672 -27.10 -26.92 -34.65
CA PRO A 672 -26.02 -27.32 -33.74
C PRO A 672 -25.32 -28.65 -34.09
N SER A 673 -24.37 -29.01 -33.20
CA SER A 673 -23.77 -30.32 -32.94
C SER A 673 -22.34 -30.52 -33.46
N ILE A 674 -21.41 -30.86 -32.56
CA ILE A 674 -20.68 -32.15 -32.52
C ILE A 674 -19.38 -32.06 -31.67
N SER A 675 -19.25 -33.08 -30.82
CA SER A 675 -18.06 -33.77 -30.29
C SER A 675 -16.90 -33.06 -29.60
N VAL A 676 -16.74 -33.49 -28.35
CA VAL A 676 -15.51 -33.51 -27.54
C VAL A 676 -14.44 -34.36 -28.24
N VAL A 677 -13.28 -33.76 -28.51
CA VAL A 677 -12.04 -34.44 -28.91
C VAL A 677 -11.00 -34.16 -27.84
N GLY A 678 -10.46 -35.23 -27.24
CA GLY A 678 -9.41 -35.16 -26.21
C GLY A 678 -8.03 -34.78 -26.78
N PRO A 679 -7.11 -34.30 -25.93
CA PRO A 679 -5.81 -33.81 -26.39
C PRO A 679 -4.83 -34.96 -26.73
N PRO A 680 -3.90 -34.73 -27.67
CA PRO A 680 -2.92 -35.73 -28.08
C PRO A 680 -1.73 -35.79 -27.11
N ALA A 681 -1.23 -37.01 -26.91
CA ALA A 681 0.02 -37.29 -26.20
C ALA A 681 1.24 -36.80 -26.99
N LEU A 682 2.18 -36.15 -26.30
CA LEU A 682 3.52 -35.85 -26.82
C LEU A 682 4.54 -36.87 -26.31
N PRO A 683 5.58 -37.17 -27.11
CA PRO A 683 6.47 -38.30 -26.87
C PRO A 683 7.66 -37.94 -25.98
N THR A 684 8.00 -38.86 -25.08
CA THR A 684 9.25 -38.94 -24.33
C THR A 684 10.40 -39.40 -25.23
N GLY A 685 11.53 -38.70 -25.20
CA GLY A 685 12.82 -39.26 -25.61
C GLY A 685 13.86 -38.22 -26.00
N LEU A 686 14.81 -37.92 -25.11
CA LEU A 686 16.24 -38.23 -25.25
C LEU A 686 17.09 -37.47 -24.23
N ALA A 687 18.09 -38.19 -23.73
CA ALA A 687 18.98 -37.86 -22.62
C ALA A 687 20.25 -37.12 -23.08
N SER A 688 20.87 -36.38 -22.15
CA SER A 688 22.31 -36.16 -21.96
C SER A 688 22.49 -35.23 -20.75
N ASP A 689 22.81 -35.75 -19.57
CA ASP A 689 24.17 -35.92 -18.99
C ASP A 689 24.90 -34.60 -18.69
N VAL A 690 24.80 -34.11 -17.44
CA VAL A 690 25.93 -33.61 -16.63
C VAL A 690 25.63 -33.83 -15.13
N ASP A 691 26.59 -34.44 -14.44
CA ASP A 691 26.73 -34.75 -13.00
C ASP A 691 26.26 -33.65 -12.02
N ALA A 692 25.46 -33.92 -10.99
CA ALA A 692 25.72 -34.68 -9.75
C ALA A 692 26.74 -34.02 -8.79
N ILE A 693 26.25 -33.47 -7.67
CA ILE A 693 26.84 -33.54 -6.31
C ILE A 693 25.77 -33.11 -5.28
N LEU A 694 25.57 -33.96 -4.26
CA LEU A 694 24.68 -33.87 -3.07
C LEU A 694 23.21 -34.32 -3.22
N GLY A 695 23.04 -35.65 -3.22
CA GLY A 695 21.74 -36.30 -3.08
C GLY A 695 21.21 -36.38 -1.63
N GLY A 696 19.92 -36.11 -1.49
CA GLY A 696 19.04 -36.57 -0.42
C GLY A 696 17.72 -37.04 -1.06
N PRO A 697 17.04 -38.07 -0.52
CA PRO A 697 15.93 -38.70 -1.22
C PRO A 697 14.69 -37.79 -1.23
N VAL A 698 14.20 -37.46 -2.43
CA VAL A 698 12.92 -36.80 -2.66
C VAL A 698 11.84 -37.87 -2.69
N LEU A 699 10.90 -37.82 -1.73
CA LEU A 699 9.62 -38.53 -1.81
C LEU A 699 8.66 -37.73 -2.70
N PRO A 700 7.77 -38.39 -3.48
CA PRO A 700 6.84 -37.70 -4.37
C PRO A 700 5.77 -36.91 -3.59
N PRO A 701 5.27 -35.79 -4.14
CA PRO A 701 4.27 -34.98 -3.47
C PRO A 701 2.90 -35.67 -3.54
N ASN A 702 2.36 -36.00 -2.37
CA ASN A 702 0.93 -36.26 -2.22
C ASN A 702 0.20 -34.93 -2.33
N VAL A 703 -0.49 -34.73 -3.44
CA VAL A 703 -1.45 -33.65 -3.63
C VAL A 703 -2.65 -33.94 -2.73
N ILE A 704 -2.77 -33.21 -1.63
CA ILE A 704 -3.98 -33.15 -0.79
C ILE A 704 -4.68 -31.83 -1.14
N PRO A 705 -5.96 -31.83 -1.54
CA PRO A 705 -6.67 -30.58 -1.84
C PRO A 705 -6.92 -29.77 -0.56
N PRO A 706 -7.04 -28.43 -0.66
CA PRO A 706 -7.26 -27.57 0.49
C PRO A 706 -8.70 -27.79 1.02
N MET A 707 -8.82 -28.38 2.20
CA MET A 707 -10.07 -28.41 2.97
C MET A 707 -10.19 -27.09 3.75
N SER A 708 -11.27 -26.36 3.49
CA SER A 708 -11.65 -25.10 4.12
C SER A 708 -11.60 -25.13 5.65
N LEU A 709 -10.81 -24.22 6.24
CA LEU A 709 -10.71 -23.94 7.69
C LEU A 709 -11.83 -23.03 8.22
N LEU A 710 -12.99 -22.98 7.55
CA LEU A 710 -14.10 -22.09 7.93
C LEU A 710 -15.02 -22.62 9.04
N ASN A 711 -14.88 -23.87 9.48
CA ASN A 711 -15.77 -24.47 10.50
C ASN A 711 -15.23 -24.44 11.94
N PHE A 712 -14.09 -23.79 12.22
CA PHE A 712 -13.51 -23.77 13.58
C PHE A 712 -13.83 -22.51 14.39
N PHE A 713 -14.54 -21.51 13.83
CA PHE A 713 -14.66 -20.18 14.45
C PHE A 713 -16.02 -19.81 15.07
N LEU A 714 -17.04 -20.68 15.04
CA LEU A 714 -18.32 -20.42 15.73
C LEU A 714 -18.70 -21.56 16.68
N GLY A 715 -18.09 -21.55 17.88
CA GLY A 715 -18.57 -22.32 19.02
C GLY A 715 -19.85 -21.72 19.60
N ILE A 716 -20.99 -21.97 18.96
CA ILE A 716 -22.32 -21.73 19.55
C ILE A 716 -22.84 -23.08 20.06
N THR A 717 -22.57 -23.38 21.32
CA THR A 717 -23.30 -24.44 22.04
C THR A 717 -24.57 -23.83 22.61
N GLN A 718 -25.73 -24.24 22.08
CA GLN A 718 -27.03 -23.97 22.71
C GLN A 718 -27.12 -24.69 24.07
N PRO A 719 -27.77 -24.08 25.09
CA PRO A 719 -28.07 -24.76 26.35
C PRO A 719 -29.32 -25.66 26.20
N PRO A 720 -29.40 -26.81 26.91
CA PRO A 720 -30.61 -27.61 26.92
C PRO A 720 -31.66 -27.00 27.87
N THR A 721 -32.91 -26.96 27.41
CA THR A 721 -34.10 -26.67 28.23
C THR A 721 -34.48 -27.87 29.11
N PRO A 722 -35.11 -27.65 30.27
CA PRO A 722 -35.49 -28.71 31.18
C PRO A 722 -36.92 -29.21 30.93
N GLY A 723 -37.10 -30.53 31.04
CA GLY A 723 -38.38 -31.15 31.39
C GLY A 723 -39.00 -32.03 30.30
N GLU A 724 -38.93 -33.35 30.49
CA GLU A 724 -40.13 -34.17 30.65
C GLU A 724 -39.77 -35.58 31.15
N ALA A 725 -40.59 -36.07 32.07
CA ALA A 725 -40.46 -37.35 32.73
C ALA A 725 -40.88 -38.51 31.81
N ALA A 726 -40.26 -39.69 31.95
CA ALA A 726 -40.96 -40.95 32.23
C ALA A 726 -40.06 -42.19 32.10
N GLN A 727 -40.28 -43.11 33.05
CA GLN A 727 -40.25 -44.57 32.95
C GLN A 727 -38.91 -45.32 32.87
N ALA A 728 -38.61 -45.96 34.00
CA ALA A 728 -37.74 -47.12 34.14
C ALA A 728 -38.32 -48.39 33.48
N PRO A 729 -37.45 -49.29 33.01
CA PRO A 729 -37.66 -50.73 33.21
C PRO A 729 -36.32 -51.43 33.63
N PRO A 730 -36.27 -52.76 33.94
CA PRO A 730 -35.82 -53.31 35.23
C PRO A 730 -34.40 -53.93 35.19
N PRO A 731 -33.90 -54.47 36.32
CA PRO A 731 -32.57 -55.08 36.40
C PRO A 731 -32.58 -56.58 36.07
N GLY A 732 -31.54 -57.04 35.39
CA GLY A 732 -31.21 -58.45 35.13
C GLY A 732 -30.59 -58.58 33.74
N GLY A 733 -29.50 -59.30 33.48
CA GLY A 733 -28.67 -60.20 34.27
C GLY A 733 -27.90 -61.08 33.29
N SER A 734 -26.62 -61.35 33.59
CA SER A 734 -25.81 -62.51 33.14
C SER A 734 -25.44 -62.74 31.66
N SER A 735 -24.33 -63.49 31.51
CA SER A 735 -23.66 -64.09 30.32
C SER A 735 -22.89 -63.12 29.42
N VAL A 736 -21.55 -63.18 29.32
CA VAL A 736 -20.65 -64.23 28.80
C VAL A 736 -20.91 -64.52 27.33
N GLU A 737 -20.03 -64.04 26.44
CA GLU A 737 -19.33 -64.84 25.42
C GLU A 737 -18.28 -64.00 24.67
N ASP A 738 -17.21 -64.69 24.29
CA ASP A 738 -15.96 -64.26 23.67
C ASP A 738 -16.05 -64.11 22.12
N VAL A 739 -14.95 -63.59 21.53
CA VAL A 739 -14.44 -63.77 20.14
C VAL A 739 -15.16 -62.93 19.05
N ASP A 740 -14.52 -62.15 18.17
CA ASP A 740 -13.13 -62.03 17.63
C ASP A 740 -12.65 -60.57 17.60
#